data_AF-A0A2E5Y383-F1
#
_entry.id   AF-A0A2E5Y383-F1
#
_cell.length_a   1.000
_cell.length_b   1.000
_cell.length_c   1.000
_cell.angle_alpha   90.00
_cell.angle_beta   90.00
_cell.angle_gamma   90.00
#
_symmetry.space_group_name_H-M   'P 1'
#
loop_
_entity.id
_entity.type
_entity.pdbx_description
1 polymer ?
#
loop_
_entity_poly.entity_id
_entity_poly.type
_entity_poly.pdbx_seq_one_letter_code
_entity_poly.pdbx_strand_id
1 'polypeptide(L)'
;MKLFRNSIEGSTAPLAVLFTMVSMSFTVAYLKNTFSQAVMEKYRYAEWRALYSAEAGLNDVGVVILPQITGDTTLYSEGINFGQDESGNPVGKYKDIHAWTELLPNSTRKQYIVRSTGVAEYKTTSGNQIEVERTVYTSMVPQGFEEFMYFTDQEAPIGPGNTGTVNFGANDQLEGKVHTNGDIVFSNYGCPDFSGSVTITSEAVDEGGGIGSWGACDEGVFEEDVGGETVSILDTVDAIIFPPDNSAEVAKANATRIFEADDMIFRTGKKDTLVMTEINFVPGGYWVAQWWYLIPPVGSPPAEFDYVWDAENTGVNTNTSSLHLGPSNVFIPGVGYEDNFIILSALDASGNNVQDEIIAVTEIGDIIRIENNDGSRALAFSANSVIPVGDDRILVSIQDGTLNYFGSLEEGFSHDETVKFINTSAPTGLASDVEWNNFQYYHDHLDNLTSYCEAGRIQHFDFEYWNAAGIAGSNCDIFTCPDIIYDSEYVYMNKTFFSKGSSPQILYVKGGQVLVRGIVDGQYTIVTDDFTEYRRHDDNDKIDRVWGNIWLIDDVVYLDSYGSGAVIHPEDGGTDNVLGLVSGGSVILANTRPNGARGRQYGSNININAAILAMNGGFISHYWQNTLLGYHDWNDGLGYGIIADGRGGHRNYYRSDGVSGIYTGGNDIRGTVNLWGSVTQFKRGYMKRNYPGPYNVSPGVGYDKNYNYDWNLKLRPPPYFPDLQSTNNSVILKMASYGELDNN
;
A
#
# COMPACT_ATOMS: atom_id res chain seq x y z
N MET A 1 61.83 80.06 -76.12
CA MET A 1 61.03 80.60 -75.00
C MET A 1 61.28 79.70 -73.79
N LYS A 2 61.89 80.26 -72.74
CA LYS A 2 62.12 79.59 -71.44
C LYS A 2 60.79 79.12 -70.86
N LEU A 3 60.71 77.89 -70.34
CA LEU A 3 59.71 77.52 -69.33
C LEU A 3 60.36 76.57 -68.31
N PHE A 4 60.07 76.88 -67.05
CA PHE A 4 60.86 76.60 -65.88
C PHE A 4 60.73 75.15 -65.40
N ARG A 5 61.88 74.55 -65.06
CA ARG A 5 61.96 73.35 -64.22
C ARG A 5 61.86 73.83 -62.76
N ASN A 6 60.65 73.85 -62.21
CA ASN A 6 60.48 74.09 -60.77
C ASN A 6 60.85 72.82 -60.01
N SER A 7 62.09 72.79 -59.54
CA SER A 7 62.51 71.94 -58.42
C SER A 7 61.74 72.39 -57.19
N ILE A 8 60.75 71.60 -56.75
CA ILE A 8 60.14 71.78 -55.43
C ILE A 8 61.13 71.21 -54.42
N GLU A 9 61.89 72.09 -53.77
CA GLU A 9 62.68 71.74 -52.61
C GLU A 9 61.75 71.43 -51.42
N GLY A 10 61.98 70.26 -50.78
CA GLY A 10 61.69 70.05 -49.37
C GLY A 10 60.23 69.80 -48.94
N SER A 11 59.62 68.67 -49.33
CA SER A 11 58.43 68.12 -48.64
C SER A 11 58.72 66.80 -47.91
N THR A 12 59.98 66.38 -47.78
CA THR A 12 60.35 65.15 -47.06
C THR A 12 60.08 65.27 -45.56
N ALA A 13 60.36 66.42 -44.94
CA ALA A 13 60.17 66.61 -43.51
C ALA A 13 58.69 66.60 -43.05
N PRO A 14 57.74 67.34 -43.69
CA PRO A 14 56.33 67.27 -43.31
C PRO A 14 55.71 65.89 -43.54
N LEU A 15 56.10 65.22 -44.62
CA LEU A 15 55.59 63.89 -44.98
C LEU A 15 56.13 62.81 -44.02
N ALA A 16 57.41 62.90 -43.63
CA ALA A 16 58.01 62.03 -42.61
C ALA A 16 57.37 62.25 -41.22
N VAL A 17 57.05 63.49 -40.87
CA VAL A 17 56.31 63.84 -39.64
C VAL A 17 54.88 63.29 -39.66
N LEU A 18 54.21 63.33 -40.82
CA LEU A 18 52.87 62.76 -40.97
C LEU A 18 52.90 61.23 -40.91
N PHE A 19 53.86 60.57 -41.57
CA PHE A 19 54.05 59.11 -41.47
C PHE A 19 54.44 58.65 -40.07
N THR A 20 55.22 59.44 -39.31
CA THR A 20 55.53 59.13 -37.90
C THR A 20 54.31 59.33 -37.01
N MET A 21 53.50 60.38 -37.20
CA MET A 21 52.23 60.54 -36.48
C MET A 21 51.23 59.41 -36.78
N VAL A 22 51.12 59.00 -38.04
CA VAL A 22 50.26 57.88 -38.45
C VAL A 22 50.78 56.55 -37.87
N SER A 23 52.09 56.31 -37.91
CA SER A 23 52.73 55.13 -37.32
C SER A 23 52.52 55.08 -35.79
N MET A 24 52.71 56.20 -35.09
CA MET A 24 52.40 56.32 -33.66
C MET A 24 50.92 56.08 -33.39
N SER A 25 50.02 56.59 -34.23
CA SER A 25 48.58 56.35 -34.10
C SER A 25 48.23 54.87 -34.24
N PHE A 26 48.82 54.17 -35.22
CA PHE A 26 48.66 52.72 -35.37
C PHE A 26 49.25 51.95 -34.18
N THR A 27 50.38 52.40 -33.64
CA THR A 27 51.04 51.77 -32.49
C THR A 27 50.19 51.94 -31.23
N VAL A 28 49.63 53.12 -30.99
CA VAL A 28 48.71 53.41 -29.88
C VAL A 28 47.42 52.62 -30.03
N ALA A 29 46.84 52.55 -31.23
CA ALA A 29 45.63 51.76 -31.50
C ALA A 29 45.87 50.25 -31.30
N TYR A 30 47.01 49.74 -31.76
CA TYR A 30 47.41 48.35 -31.55
C TYR A 30 47.62 48.04 -30.07
N LEU A 31 48.36 48.88 -29.35
CA LEU A 31 48.56 48.74 -27.90
C LEU A 31 47.23 48.75 -27.14
N LYS A 32 46.34 49.69 -27.46
CA LYS A 32 44.99 49.75 -26.88
C LYS A 32 44.21 48.46 -27.13
N ASN A 33 44.23 47.93 -28.36
CA ASN A 33 43.58 46.67 -28.68
C ASN A 33 44.19 45.48 -27.93
N THR A 34 45.51 45.38 -27.85
CA THR A 34 46.18 44.30 -27.11
C THR A 34 45.89 44.35 -25.61
N PHE A 35 45.79 45.56 -25.02
CA PHE A 35 45.40 45.69 -23.61
C PHE A 35 43.93 45.30 -23.38
N SER A 36 43.03 45.69 -24.29
CA SER A 36 41.63 45.24 -24.24
C SER A 36 41.53 43.73 -24.38
N GLN A 37 42.24 43.10 -25.33
CA GLN A 37 42.26 41.65 -25.49
C GLN A 37 42.83 40.94 -24.26
N ALA A 38 43.93 41.42 -23.68
CA ALA A 38 44.51 40.83 -22.47
C ALA A 38 43.58 40.91 -21.26
N VAL A 39 42.80 41.99 -21.11
CA VAL A 39 41.80 42.10 -20.04
C VAL A 39 40.62 41.16 -20.30
N MET A 40 40.17 41.04 -21.55
CA MET A 40 39.11 40.10 -21.93
C MET A 40 39.50 38.65 -21.68
N GLU A 41 40.74 38.25 -22.00
CA GLU A 41 41.22 36.89 -21.72
C GLU A 41 41.33 36.61 -20.22
N LYS A 42 41.79 37.58 -19.42
CA LYS A 42 41.80 37.45 -17.96
C LYS A 42 40.40 37.34 -17.36
N TYR A 43 39.45 38.10 -17.90
CA TYR A 43 38.05 38.03 -17.51
C TYR A 43 37.46 36.66 -17.85
N ARG A 44 37.62 36.17 -19.09
CA ARG A 44 37.18 34.83 -19.51
C ARG A 44 37.77 33.74 -18.64
N TYR A 45 39.06 33.82 -18.34
CA TYR A 45 39.70 32.85 -17.46
C TYR A 45 39.15 32.90 -16.03
N ALA A 46 38.84 34.09 -15.51
CA ALA A 46 38.17 34.24 -14.23
C ALA A 46 36.73 33.69 -14.26
N GLU A 47 35.98 33.87 -15.35
CA GLU A 47 34.66 33.26 -15.54
C GLU A 47 34.72 31.74 -15.45
N TRP A 48 35.65 31.09 -16.17
CA TRP A 48 35.82 29.64 -16.11
C TRP A 48 36.23 29.16 -14.72
N ARG A 49 37.10 29.91 -14.01
CA ARG A 49 37.46 29.60 -12.62
C ARG A 49 36.31 29.74 -11.65
N ALA A 50 35.47 30.77 -11.83
CA ALA A 50 34.28 30.99 -11.05
C ALA A 50 33.26 29.87 -11.30
N LEU A 51 33.00 29.53 -12.56
CA LEU A 51 32.09 28.44 -12.95
C LEU A 51 32.55 27.10 -12.36
N TYR A 52 33.83 26.77 -12.53
CA TYR A 52 34.40 25.52 -11.99
C TYR A 52 34.35 25.46 -10.46
N SER A 53 34.57 26.59 -9.77
CA SER A 53 34.40 26.66 -8.31
C SER A 53 32.93 26.50 -7.92
N ALA A 54 32.00 27.06 -8.69
CA ALA A 54 30.56 26.93 -8.47
C ALA A 54 30.11 25.46 -8.59
N GLU A 55 30.55 24.77 -9.64
CA GLU A 55 30.33 23.34 -9.88
C GLU A 55 30.90 22.48 -8.75
N ALA A 56 32.10 22.82 -8.24
CA ALA A 56 32.67 22.12 -7.10
C ALA A 56 31.84 22.27 -5.83
N GLY A 57 31.40 23.50 -5.50
CA GLY A 57 30.49 23.72 -4.36
C GLY A 57 29.15 22.98 -4.52
N LEU A 58 28.66 22.87 -5.76
CA LEU A 58 27.45 22.12 -6.08
C LEU A 58 27.64 20.61 -5.83
N ASN A 59 28.75 20.03 -6.28
CA ASN A 59 29.01 18.60 -6.19
C ASN A 59 29.47 18.16 -4.80
N ASP A 60 30.43 18.88 -4.19
CA ASP A 60 31.05 18.51 -2.93
C ASP A 60 30.12 18.71 -1.72
N VAL A 61 29.16 19.63 -1.84
CA VAL A 61 28.25 20.00 -0.75
C VAL A 61 26.81 19.93 -1.21
N GLY A 62 26.44 20.67 -2.26
CA GLY A 62 25.05 20.90 -2.63
C GLY A 62 24.25 19.62 -2.89
N VAL A 63 24.75 18.73 -3.74
CA VAL A 63 24.11 17.45 -4.08
C VAL A 63 24.09 16.50 -2.87
N VAL A 64 25.10 16.54 -2.02
CA VAL A 64 25.23 15.66 -0.84
C VAL A 64 24.20 16.00 0.24
N ILE A 65 23.95 17.29 0.47
CA ILE A 65 22.98 17.73 1.49
C ILE A 65 21.54 17.62 1.00
N LEU A 66 21.31 17.63 -0.33
CA LEU A 66 19.99 17.74 -0.93
C LEU A 66 18.99 16.68 -0.43
N PRO A 67 19.36 15.39 -0.35
CA PRO A 67 18.49 14.34 0.17
C PRO A 67 18.12 14.49 1.65
N GLN A 68 18.87 15.30 2.40
CA GLN A 68 18.79 15.40 3.87
C GLN A 68 18.07 16.67 4.33
N ILE A 69 17.67 17.56 3.40
CA ILE A 69 17.03 18.81 3.77
C ILE A 69 15.61 18.56 4.30
N THR A 70 15.29 19.18 5.43
CA THR A 70 13.94 19.21 6.01
C THR A 70 13.22 20.54 5.76
N GLY A 71 13.94 21.51 5.21
CA GLY A 71 13.45 22.83 4.82
C GLY A 71 14.54 23.67 4.14
N ASP A 72 14.17 24.87 3.71
CA ASP A 72 15.06 25.79 2.99
C ASP A 72 16.32 26.10 3.81
N THR A 73 17.48 25.82 3.23
CA THR A 73 18.76 25.89 3.92
C THR A 73 19.80 26.58 3.03
N THR A 74 20.59 27.50 3.61
CA THR A 74 21.74 28.09 2.94
C THR A 74 23.01 27.80 3.73
N LEU A 75 24.00 27.21 3.07
CA LEU A 75 25.31 26.92 3.62
C LEU A 75 26.38 27.83 3.03
N TYR A 76 27.43 28.06 3.82
CA TYR A 76 28.65 28.75 3.38
C TYR A 76 28.42 30.12 2.74
N SER A 77 27.64 31.00 3.39
CA SER A 77 27.44 32.39 2.95
C SER A 77 28.75 33.17 2.85
N GLU A 78 29.67 32.93 3.78
CA GLU A 78 31.02 33.52 3.78
C GLU A 78 31.98 32.80 2.83
N GLY A 79 31.57 31.69 2.22
CA GLY A 79 32.26 30.85 1.23
C GLY A 79 33.57 30.14 1.63
N ILE A 80 33.94 29.13 0.84
CA ILE A 80 35.09 28.26 1.05
C ILE A 80 36.02 28.29 -0.16
N ASN A 81 37.32 28.39 0.09
CA ASN A 81 38.36 28.35 -0.95
C ASN A 81 38.44 26.96 -1.59
N PHE A 82 38.49 26.92 -2.91
CA PHE A 82 38.52 25.70 -3.71
C PHE A 82 39.77 25.63 -4.59
N GLY A 83 40.36 24.43 -4.65
CA GLY A 83 41.57 24.12 -5.42
C GLY A 83 42.83 24.85 -4.96
N GLN A 84 43.97 24.46 -5.53
CA GLN A 84 45.23 25.19 -5.41
C GLN A 84 45.89 25.31 -6.79
N ASP A 85 46.39 26.48 -7.13
CA ASP A 85 47.20 26.71 -8.33
C ASP A 85 48.64 26.20 -8.13
N GLU A 86 49.48 26.27 -9.18
CA GLU A 86 50.90 25.86 -9.13
C GLU A 86 51.73 26.61 -8.07
N SER A 87 51.21 27.72 -7.55
CA SER A 87 51.83 28.55 -6.50
C SER A 87 51.19 28.34 -5.12
N GLY A 88 50.25 27.41 -4.98
CA GLY A 88 49.54 27.10 -3.73
C GLY A 88 48.41 28.07 -3.36
N ASN A 89 48.00 28.99 -4.25
CA ASN A 89 46.87 29.90 -4.00
C ASN A 89 45.54 29.27 -4.44
N PRO A 90 44.40 29.66 -3.84
CA PRO A 90 43.09 29.16 -4.22
C PRO A 90 42.76 29.40 -5.70
N VAL A 91 42.22 28.38 -6.37
CA VAL A 91 41.70 28.51 -7.75
C VAL A 91 40.42 29.33 -7.76
N GLY A 92 39.63 29.29 -6.70
CA GLY A 92 38.49 30.19 -6.51
C GLY A 92 37.86 29.96 -5.15
N LYS A 93 36.63 30.42 -4.98
CA LYS A 93 35.84 30.23 -3.78
C LYS A 93 34.40 29.93 -4.17
N TYR A 94 33.74 28.97 -3.53
CA TYR A 94 32.29 28.81 -3.65
C TYR A 94 31.60 29.37 -2.41
N LYS A 95 30.41 29.94 -2.58
CA LYS A 95 29.57 30.53 -1.53
C LYS A 95 28.08 30.36 -1.86
N ASP A 96 27.24 30.68 -0.88
CA ASP A 96 25.78 30.74 -1.04
C ASP A 96 25.16 29.46 -1.60
N ILE A 97 25.57 28.31 -1.06
CA ILE A 97 24.99 27.01 -1.43
C ILE A 97 23.59 26.95 -0.83
N HIS A 98 22.58 27.21 -1.65
CA HIS A 98 21.20 27.35 -1.22
C HIS A 98 20.38 26.18 -1.76
N ALA A 99 19.78 25.40 -0.86
CA ALA A 99 18.99 24.21 -1.14
C ALA A 99 17.56 24.39 -0.64
N TRP A 100 16.58 24.00 -1.45
CA TRP A 100 15.15 24.05 -1.14
C TRP A 100 14.36 22.97 -1.86
N THR A 101 13.08 22.83 -1.53
CA THR A 101 12.14 21.94 -2.24
C THR A 101 10.94 22.72 -2.77
N GLU A 102 10.44 22.35 -3.94
CA GLU A 102 9.23 22.92 -4.54
C GLU A 102 8.34 21.84 -5.16
N LEU A 103 7.02 22.03 -5.17
CA LEU A 103 6.11 21.06 -5.80
C LEU A 103 6.20 21.20 -7.33
N LEU A 104 6.39 20.09 -8.03
CA LEU A 104 6.37 20.09 -9.49
C LEU A 104 4.98 20.49 -10.01
N PRO A 105 4.88 21.39 -11.00
CA PRO A 105 3.61 21.76 -11.59
C PRO A 105 2.84 20.53 -12.12
N ASN A 106 1.56 20.41 -11.73
CA ASN A 106 0.67 19.29 -12.10
C ASN A 106 1.18 17.90 -11.69
N SER A 107 2.00 17.79 -10.64
CA SER A 107 2.49 16.54 -10.08
C SER A 107 2.31 16.51 -8.57
N THR A 108 2.32 15.32 -7.98
CA THR A 108 2.36 15.13 -6.53
C THR A 108 3.79 15.07 -5.98
N ARG A 109 4.81 15.10 -6.85
CA ARG A 109 6.23 15.04 -6.43
C ARG A 109 6.81 16.42 -6.20
N LYS A 110 7.71 16.48 -5.21
CA LYS A 110 8.56 17.65 -4.97
C LYS A 110 9.85 17.52 -5.78
N GLN A 111 10.32 18.63 -6.32
CA GLN A 111 11.65 18.81 -6.88
C GLN A 111 12.55 19.40 -5.79
N TYR A 112 13.77 18.88 -5.73
CA TYR A 112 14.82 19.33 -4.85
C TYR A 112 15.79 20.15 -5.66
N ILE A 113 16.06 21.39 -5.25
CA ILE A 113 16.89 22.31 -6.02
C ILE A 113 18.01 22.81 -5.14
N VAL A 114 19.22 22.86 -5.70
CA VAL A 114 20.34 23.56 -5.09
C VAL A 114 21.03 24.43 -6.11
N ARG A 115 21.47 25.59 -5.65
CA ARG A 115 22.36 26.48 -6.39
C ARG A 115 23.65 26.73 -5.61
N SER A 116 24.72 27.00 -6.33
CA SER A 116 26.04 27.30 -5.80
C SER A 116 26.63 28.47 -6.58
N THR A 117 27.20 29.47 -5.88
CA THR A 117 27.85 30.62 -6.51
C THR A 117 29.36 30.51 -6.35
N GLY A 118 30.06 30.43 -7.48
CA GLY A 118 31.51 30.46 -7.52
C GLY A 118 32.02 31.87 -7.77
N VAL A 119 33.15 32.18 -7.13
CA VAL A 119 33.79 33.49 -7.11
C VAL A 119 35.23 33.32 -7.54
N ALA A 120 35.67 34.10 -8.51
CA ALA A 120 37.06 34.19 -8.91
C ALA A 120 37.49 35.65 -9.06
N GLU A 121 38.71 35.95 -8.65
CA GLU A 121 39.26 37.29 -8.70
C GLU A 121 40.40 37.38 -9.71
N TYR A 122 40.44 38.49 -10.46
CA TYR A 122 41.59 38.80 -11.31
C TYR A 122 42.02 40.25 -11.17
N LYS A 123 43.32 40.48 -11.36
CA LYS A 123 43.91 41.83 -11.36
C LYS A 123 43.93 42.39 -12.78
N THR A 124 43.24 43.51 -12.94
CA THR A 124 43.27 44.34 -14.14
C THR A 124 44.67 44.89 -14.40
N THR A 125 44.93 45.34 -15.63
CA THR A 125 46.20 45.96 -16.02
C THR A 125 46.50 47.25 -15.24
N SER A 126 45.48 47.87 -14.65
CA SER A 126 45.59 49.04 -13.76
C SER A 126 45.79 48.69 -12.28
N GLY A 127 45.87 47.41 -11.92
CA GLY A 127 46.10 46.95 -10.54
C GLY A 127 44.84 46.81 -9.68
N ASN A 128 43.66 47.14 -10.21
CA ASN A 128 42.39 46.93 -9.52
C ASN A 128 42.01 45.44 -9.55
N GLN A 129 41.51 44.94 -8.44
CA GLN A 129 40.97 43.59 -8.28
C GLN A 129 39.50 43.60 -8.67
N ILE A 130 39.12 42.73 -9.59
CA ILE A 130 37.73 42.53 -10.02
C ILE A 130 37.32 41.12 -9.62
N GLU A 131 36.16 41.03 -8.98
CA GLU A 131 35.48 39.79 -8.62
C GLU A 131 34.50 39.41 -9.74
N VAL A 132 34.54 38.15 -10.15
CA VAL A 132 33.63 37.55 -11.13
C VAL A 132 32.86 36.44 -10.43
N GLU A 133 31.54 36.51 -10.49
CA GLU A 133 30.64 35.52 -9.90
C GLU A 133 29.90 34.75 -11.00
N ARG A 134 29.78 33.44 -10.80
CA ARG A 134 29.03 32.52 -11.66
C ARG A 134 28.17 31.63 -10.77
N THR A 135 26.90 31.50 -11.08
CA THR A 135 25.98 30.68 -10.28
C THR A 135 25.48 29.52 -11.11
N VAL A 136 25.64 28.31 -10.59
CA VAL A 136 25.11 27.09 -11.19
C VAL A 136 24.00 26.54 -10.31
N TYR A 137 23.08 25.80 -10.91
CA TYR A 137 22.04 25.08 -10.19
C TYR A 137 21.88 23.68 -10.75
N THR A 138 21.42 22.79 -9.88
CA THR A 138 20.89 21.49 -10.27
C THR A 138 19.53 21.30 -9.62
N SER A 139 18.68 20.58 -10.31
CA SER A 139 17.43 20.10 -9.78
C SER A 139 17.39 18.58 -9.83
N MET A 140 16.84 17.97 -8.80
CA MET A 140 16.71 16.53 -8.66
C MET A 140 15.29 16.19 -8.24
N VAL A 141 14.84 14.99 -8.59
CA VAL A 141 13.52 14.48 -8.21
C VAL A 141 13.68 13.14 -7.50
N PRO A 142 12.83 12.82 -6.52
CA PRO A 142 12.81 11.50 -5.91
C PRO A 142 12.59 10.41 -6.95
N GLN A 143 13.37 9.34 -6.81
CA GLN A 143 13.06 8.06 -7.41
C GLN A 143 12.05 7.34 -6.53
N GLY A 144 11.06 6.69 -7.12
CA GLY A 144 10.11 5.86 -6.39
C GLY A 144 10.14 4.41 -6.84
N PHE A 145 9.43 3.57 -6.09
CA PHE A 145 9.36 2.13 -6.35
C PHE A 145 8.71 1.78 -7.69
N GLU A 146 7.96 2.70 -8.31
CA GLU A 146 7.39 2.52 -9.64
C GLU A 146 8.43 2.43 -10.77
N GLU A 147 9.70 2.74 -10.50
CA GLU A 147 10.79 2.61 -11.49
C GLU A 147 11.20 1.16 -11.76
N PHE A 148 10.90 0.24 -10.84
CA PHE A 148 11.29 -1.16 -10.94
C PHE A 148 10.18 -1.97 -11.58
N MET A 149 10.47 -2.69 -12.66
CA MET A 149 9.56 -3.73 -13.11
C MET A 149 9.38 -4.79 -12.02
N TYR A 150 10.48 -5.12 -11.36
CA TYR A 150 10.51 -6.10 -10.29
C TYR A 150 11.48 -5.64 -9.20
N PHE A 151 10.96 -5.44 -8.00
CA PHE A 151 11.72 -5.20 -6.77
C PHE A 151 11.29 -6.22 -5.72
N THR A 152 12.25 -6.85 -5.04
CA THR A 152 11.98 -7.60 -3.82
C THR A 152 12.97 -7.24 -2.72
N ASP A 153 12.49 -7.11 -1.49
CA ASP A 153 13.39 -6.98 -0.34
C ASP A 153 14.09 -8.31 -0.04
N GLN A 154 13.32 -9.40 -0.05
CA GLN A 154 13.84 -10.75 0.18
C GLN A 154 13.41 -11.67 -0.96
N GLU A 155 14.37 -12.29 -1.64
CA GLU A 155 14.15 -13.42 -2.57
C GLU A 155 13.80 -14.70 -1.79
N ALA A 156 12.70 -14.64 -1.04
CA ALA A 156 12.13 -15.74 -0.27
C ALA A 156 10.66 -15.93 -0.67
N PRO A 157 10.15 -17.17 -0.64
CA PRO A 157 8.76 -17.45 -0.99
C PRO A 157 7.76 -16.86 0.00
N ILE A 158 6.66 -16.33 -0.53
CA ILE A 158 5.45 -16.00 0.25
C ILE A 158 4.21 -16.69 -0.35
N GLY A 159 3.21 -16.94 0.48
CA GLY A 159 2.09 -17.85 0.18
C GLY A 159 1.99 -18.99 1.20
N PRO A 160 0.85 -19.71 1.29
CA PRO A 160 0.76 -20.88 2.13
C PRO A 160 1.63 -22.04 1.60
N GLY A 161 2.22 -22.80 2.53
CA GLY A 161 3.17 -23.87 2.23
C GLY A 161 4.47 -23.35 1.65
N ASN A 162 5.21 -22.50 2.38
CA ASN A 162 6.52 -21.97 1.96
C ASN A 162 7.62 -23.04 1.96
N THR A 163 7.50 -23.99 1.04
CA THR A 163 8.49 -25.04 0.80
C THR A 163 9.25 -24.75 -0.48
N GLY A 164 10.59 -24.78 -0.42
CA GLY A 164 11.45 -24.70 -1.60
C GLY A 164 12.19 -23.37 -1.75
N THR A 165 12.92 -23.26 -2.85
CA THR A 165 13.71 -22.09 -3.23
C THR A 165 12.99 -21.36 -4.36
N VAL A 166 12.83 -20.03 -4.24
CA VAL A 166 12.39 -19.20 -5.38
C VAL A 166 13.55 -19.04 -6.35
N ASN A 167 13.28 -19.22 -7.64
CA ASN A 167 14.30 -19.04 -8.67
C ASN A 167 13.73 -18.43 -9.96
N PHE A 168 14.59 -17.81 -10.74
CA PHE A 168 14.30 -17.33 -12.09
C PHE A 168 14.61 -18.42 -13.12
N GLY A 169 13.71 -18.64 -14.07
CA GLY A 169 13.91 -19.67 -15.10
C GLY A 169 13.41 -19.23 -16.48
N ALA A 170 13.33 -20.19 -17.41
CA ALA A 170 13.01 -19.96 -18.84
C ALA A 170 11.73 -19.18 -19.15
N ASN A 171 10.80 -19.07 -18.19
CA ASN A 171 9.52 -18.40 -18.38
C ASN A 171 9.44 -17.04 -17.64
N ASP A 172 10.51 -16.60 -16.99
CA ASP A 172 10.57 -15.27 -16.39
C ASP A 172 11.19 -14.32 -17.43
N GLN A 173 10.34 -13.59 -18.13
CA GLN A 173 10.72 -12.50 -19.04
C GLN A 173 10.32 -11.19 -18.36
N LEU A 174 11.30 -10.35 -18.05
CA LEU A 174 11.08 -9.08 -17.35
C LEU A 174 11.65 -7.94 -18.19
N GLU A 175 10.76 -7.09 -18.68
CA GLU A 175 11.10 -5.82 -19.31
C GLU A 175 11.23 -4.74 -18.24
N GLY A 176 12.33 -3.99 -18.21
CA GLY A 176 12.56 -2.90 -17.28
C GLY A 176 13.55 -3.23 -16.15
N LYS A 177 13.61 -2.37 -15.14
CA LYS A 177 14.61 -2.47 -14.06
C LYS A 177 14.24 -3.58 -13.07
N VAL A 178 15.21 -4.44 -12.76
CA VAL A 178 15.08 -5.51 -11.77
C VAL A 178 15.99 -5.22 -10.57
N HIS A 179 15.49 -5.42 -9.37
CA HIS A 179 16.25 -5.21 -8.14
C HIS A 179 15.90 -6.24 -7.07
N THR A 180 16.90 -6.65 -6.30
CA THR A 180 16.72 -7.41 -5.06
C THR A 180 17.69 -6.93 -4.00
N ASN A 181 17.19 -6.77 -2.76
CA ASN A 181 18.07 -6.58 -1.60
C ASN A 181 18.73 -7.89 -1.12
N GLY A 182 18.22 -9.06 -1.57
CA GLY A 182 18.80 -10.38 -1.33
C GLY A 182 19.39 -11.02 -2.59
N ASP A 183 19.53 -12.34 -2.59
CA ASP A 183 20.23 -13.08 -3.66
C ASP A 183 19.35 -13.46 -4.85
N ILE A 184 19.86 -13.28 -6.07
CA ILE A 184 19.25 -13.85 -7.28
C ILE A 184 19.64 -15.33 -7.38
N VAL A 185 18.64 -16.18 -7.58
CA VAL A 185 18.81 -17.63 -7.77
C VAL A 185 18.22 -18.04 -9.10
N PHE A 186 18.98 -18.78 -9.90
CA PHE A 186 18.54 -19.30 -11.18
C PHE A 186 18.14 -20.78 -11.12
N SER A 187 17.20 -21.14 -11.99
CA SER A 187 16.67 -22.49 -12.14
C SER A 187 17.64 -23.40 -12.87
N ASN A 188 17.55 -24.71 -12.61
CA ASN A 188 18.19 -25.74 -13.43
C ASN A 188 17.47 -25.99 -14.77
N TYR A 189 16.32 -25.32 -14.99
CA TYR A 189 15.45 -25.51 -16.15
C TYR A 189 15.34 -24.22 -16.96
N GLY A 190 16.45 -23.85 -17.60
CA GLY A 190 16.60 -22.67 -18.45
C GLY A 190 16.69 -21.36 -17.68
N CYS A 191 16.90 -20.28 -18.43
CA CYS A 191 17.31 -18.97 -17.91
C CYS A 191 16.29 -17.88 -18.19
N PRO A 192 16.16 -16.89 -17.30
CA PRO A 192 15.28 -15.75 -17.54
C PRO A 192 15.81 -14.88 -18.68
N ASP A 193 14.96 -13.96 -19.11
CA ASP A 193 15.27 -12.91 -20.07
C ASP A 193 15.04 -11.55 -19.38
N PHE A 194 16.11 -10.79 -19.17
CA PHE A 194 16.07 -9.46 -18.58
C PHE A 194 16.35 -8.43 -19.67
N SER A 195 15.43 -7.48 -19.85
CA SER A 195 15.63 -6.34 -20.75
C SER A 195 15.63 -5.03 -19.95
N GLY A 196 16.78 -4.68 -19.41
CA GLY A 196 16.98 -3.52 -18.53
C GLY A 196 17.98 -3.80 -17.42
N SER A 197 18.34 -2.75 -16.65
CA SER A 197 19.35 -2.88 -15.58
C SER A 197 18.87 -3.83 -14.47
N VAL A 198 19.74 -4.76 -14.08
CA VAL A 198 19.58 -5.63 -12.91
C VAL A 198 20.49 -5.13 -11.81
N THR A 199 19.96 -4.96 -10.61
CA THR A 199 20.73 -4.46 -9.46
C THR A 199 20.61 -5.39 -8.27
N ILE A 200 21.75 -5.68 -7.65
CA ILE A 200 21.87 -6.41 -6.38
C ILE A 200 22.59 -5.54 -5.35
N THR A 201 22.49 -5.88 -4.08
CA THR A 201 23.08 -5.06 -3.01
C THR A 201 24.54 -5.36 -2.77
N SER A 202 25.32 -4.32 -2.47
CA SER A 202 26.72 -4.44 -2.02
C SER A 202 26.83 -5.36 -0.81
N GLU A 203 25.87 -5.23 0.11
CA GLU A 203 25.76 -6.04 1.33
C GLU A 203 25.59 -7.53 1.01
N ALA A 204 24.68 -7.88 0.08
CA ALA A 204 24.48 -9.28 -0.32
C ALA A 204 25.74 -9.86 -0.97
N VAL A 205 26.44 -9.08 -1.80
CA VAL A 205 27.68 -9.50 -2.45
C VAL A 205 28.81 -9.70 -1.42
N ASP A 206 28.98 -8.78 -0.48
CA ASP A 206 30.02 -8.82 0.55
C ASP A 206 29.85 -10.00 1.52
N GLU A 207 28.62 -10.45 1.75
CA GLU A 207 28.30 -11.66 2.52
C GLU A 207 28.59 -12.97 1.76
N GLY A 208 29.11 -12.88 0.53
CA GLY A 208 29.39 -14.01 -0.35
C GLY A 208 28.17 -14.49 -1.14
N GLY A 209 27.11 -13.68 -1.19
CA GLY A 209 25.88 -13.88 -1.95
C GLY A 209 25.85 -13.08 -3.25
N GLY A 210 24.73 -12.39 -3.49
CA GLY A 210 24.40 -11.68 -4.73
C GLY A 210 23.81 -12.62 -5.79
N ILE A 211 24.59 -13.61 -6.24
CA ILE A 211 24.12 -14.72 -7.07
C ILE A 211 24.17 -16.01 -6.26
N GLY A 212 23.03 -16.39 -5.67
CA GLY A 212 22.94 -17.54 -4.78
C GLY A 212 23.06 -18.91 -5.49
N SER A 213 22.71 -18.98 -6.79
CA SER A 213 22.95 -20.14 -7.63
C SER A 213 22.78 -19.80 -9.11
N TRP A 214 23.72 -20.26 -9.94
CA TRP A 214 23.65 -20.14 -11.40
C TRP A 214 22.69 -21.14 -12.06
N GLY A 215 22.36 -22.25 -11.40
CA GLY A 215 21.50 -23.28 -11.99
C GLY A 215 22.00 -23.74 -13.38
N ALA A 216 21.19 -23.55 -14.41
CA ALA A 216 21.52 -23.83 -15.81
C ALA A 216 22.05 -22.61 -16.59
N CYS A 217 22.30 -21.49 -15.92
CA CYS A 217 22.65 -20.20 -16.50
C CYS A 217 24.13 -19.87 -16.33
N ASP A 218 24.58 -18.87 -17.09
CA ASP A 218 25.90 -18.26 -16.99
C ASP A 218 25.75 -16.73 -17.02
N GLU A 219 26.88 -16.03 -16.97
CA GLU A 219 26.93 -14.56 -16.94
C GLU A 219 26.23 -13.89 -18.13
N GLY A 220 26.02 -14.62 -19.25
CA GLY A 220 25.33 -14.13 -20.44
C GLY A 220 23.88 -13.72 -20.20
N VAL A 221 23.25 -14.13 -19.09
CA VAL A 221 21.92 -13.63 -18.67
C VAL A 221 21.91 -12.15 -18.31
N PHE A 222 23.10 -11.58 -18.09
CA PHE A 222 23.30 -10.16 -17.79
C PHE A 222 24.03 -9.43 -18.91
N GLU A 223 24.10 -10.00 -20.11
CA GLU A 223 24.73 -9.37 -21.27
C GLU A 223 23.67 -8.86 -22.25
N GLU A 224 23.73 -7.57 -22.59
CA GLU A 224 22.88 -6.95 -23.61
C GLU A 224 23.73 -6.33 -24.72
N ASP A 225 23.31 -6.47 -25.99
CA ASP A 225 23.99 -5.81 -27.12
C ASP A 225 23.41 -4.42 -27.34
N VAL A 226 24.18 -3.40 -26.94
CA VAL A 226 23.82 -1.99 -27.11
C VAL A 226 24.72 -1.37 -28.16
N GLY A 227 24.21 -1.30 -29.40
CA GLY A 227 24.91 -0.64 -30.50
C GLY A 227 26.08 -1.42 -31.10
N GLY A 228 26.08 -2.75 -30.98
CA GLY A 228 27.16 -3.63 -31.46
C GLY A 228 28.23 -3.92 -30.40
N GLU A 229 28.03 -3.48 -29.16
CA GLU A 229 28.89 -3.75 -28.00
C GLU A 229 28.09 -4.49 -26.94
N THR A 230 28.66 -5.59 -26.43
CA THR A 230 28.10 -6.34 -25.30
C THR A 230 28.39 -5.61 -24.01
N VAL A 231 27.36 -5.18 -23.30
CA VAL A 231 27.44 -4.51 -21.99
C VAL A 231 26.80 -5.35 -20.91
N SER A 232 27.38 -5.33 -19.71
CA SER A 232 26.75 -5.93 -18.53
C SER A 232 25.60 -5.05 -18.05
N ILE A 233 24.42 -5.64 -17.88
CA ILE A 233 23.26 -4.98 -17.27
C ILE A 233 23.19 -5.21 -15.76
N LEU A 234 24.06 -6.07 -15.20
CA LEU A 234 24.20 -6.27 -13.76
C LEU A 234 25.06 -5.18 -13.13
N ASP A 235 24.55 -4.56 -12.06
CA ASP A 235 25.24 -3.57 -11.24
C ASP A 235 25.02 -3.83 -9.74
N THR A 236 25.91 -3.30 -8.91
CA THR A 236 25.87 -3.44 -7.45
C THR A 236 25.61 -2.08 -6.81
N VAL A 237 24.57 -1.98 -5.99
CA VAL A 237 24.12 -0.73 -5.35
C VAL A 237 23.95 -0.91 -3.85
N ASP A 238 23.79 0.17 -3.08
CA ASP A 238 23.47 0.05 -1.65
C ASP A 238 22.03 -0.46 -1.45
N ALA A 239 21.77 -1.13 -0.32
CA ALA A 239 20.44 -1.58 0.05
C ALA A 239 19.41 -0.44 0.11
N ILE A 240 18.24 -0.70 -0.49
CA ILE A 240 17.10 0.20 -0.44
C ILE A 240 16.25 -0.17 0.77
N ILE A 241 15.92 0.79 1.65
CA ILE A 241 15.10 0.49 2.82
C ILE A 241 13.71 0.01 2.41
N PHE A 242 13.29 -1.11 2.99
CA PHE A 242 11.96 -1.68 2.81
C PHE A 242 11.46 -2.30 4.14
N PRO A 243 10.17 -2.14 4.52
CA PRO A 243 9.15 -1.31 3.87
C PRO A 243 9.48 0.21 3.93
N PRO A 244 8.82 1.04 3.10
CA PRO A 244 9.06 2.48 3.10
C PRO A 244 8.52 3.16 4.37
N ASP A 245 9.40 3.52 5.31
CA ASP A 245 9.04 4.02 6.66
C ASP A 245 8.20 5.31 6.72
N ASN A 246 8.20 6.14 5.66
CA ASN A 246 7.47 7.42 5.64
C ASN A 246 6.56 7.58 4.42
N SER A 247 6.93 7.00 3.28
CA SER A 247 6.28 7.36 2.02
C SER A 247 4.85 6.82 1.91
N ALA A 248 4.56 5.66 2.50
CA ALA A 248 3.19 5.13 2.60
C ALA A 248 2.33 5.99 3.53
N GLU A 249 2.87 6.43 4.67
CA GLU A 249 2.19 7.37 5.58
C GLU A 249 1.93 8.73 4.91
N VAL A 250 2.83 9.20 4.06
CA VAL A 250 2.62 10.42 3.26
C VAL A 250 1.43 10.23 2.31
N ALA A 251 1.27 9.07 1.67
CA ALA A 251 0.09 8.78 0.84
C ALA A 251 -1.20 8.83 1.68
N LYS A 252 -1.22 8.15 2.84
CA LYS A 252 -2.37 8.18 3.78
C LYS A 252 -2.69 9.60 4.25
N ALA A 253 -1.69 10.39 4.61
CA ALA A 253 -1.86 11.77 5.08
C ALA A 253 -2.37 12.74 3.99
N ASN A 254 -2.16 12.41 2.70
CA ASN A 254 -2.67 13.17 1.56
C ASN A 254 -3.91 12.50 0.93
N ALA A 255 -4.57 11.58 1.64
CA ALA A 255 -5.79 10.93 1.18
C ALA A 255 -6.85 11.96 0.76
N THR A 256 -7.26 11.90 -0.51
CA THR A 256 -8.39 12.70 -1.00
C THR A 256 -9.73 12.14 -0.54
N ARG A 257 -9.76 10.83 -0.25
CA ARG A 257 -10.90 10.09 0.26
C ARG A 257 -10.44 9.05 1.25
N ILE A 258 -11.14 8.96 2.37
CA ILE A 258 -10.94 7.94 3.40
C ILE A 258 -12.23 7.12 3.47
N PHE A 259 -12.09 5.80 3.34
CA PHE A 259 -13.15 4.83 3.53
C PHE A 259 -12.87 4.11 4.85
N GLU A 260 -13.64 4.45 5.88
CA GLU A 260 -13.51 3.89 7.23
C GLU A 260 -14.05 2.46 7.23
N ALA A 261 -13.21 1.50 7.61
CA ALA A 261 -13.56 0.08 7.76
C ALA A 261 -13.29 -0.44 9.18
N ASP A 262 -12.80 0.42 10.09
CA ASP A 262 -12.60 0.15 11.52
C ASP A 262 -13.75 0.67 12.42
N ASP A 263 -14.82 1.22 11.85
CA ASP A 263 -15.96 1.75 12.63
C ASP A 263 -16.73 0.67 13.43
N MET A 264 -16.58 -0.60 13.05
CA MET A 264 -17.33 -1.73 13.60
C MET A 264 -16.53 -2.61 14.57
N ILE A 265 -15.32 -2.20 14.95
CA ILE A 265 -14.45 -2.91 15.90
C ILE A 265 -14.27 -2.12 17.21
N PHE A 266 -13.89 -2.82 18.29
CA PHE A 266 -13.66 -2.27 19.64
C PHE A 266 -14.81 -1.43 20.23
N ARG A 267 -16.04 -1.67 19.78
CA ARG A 267 -17.23 -0.99 20.30
C ARG A 267 -17.63 -1.57 21.67
N THR A 268 -17.86 -0.71 22.64
CA THR A 268 -18.29 -1.10 23.99
C THR A 268 -19.58 -1.91 23.93
N GLY A 269 -19.56 -3.11 24.53
CA GLY A 269 -20.72 -4.01 24.60
C GLY A 269 -21.25 -4.54 23.28
N LYS A 270 -20.44 -4.50 22.21
CA LYS A 270 -20.76 -5.10 20.93
C LYS A 270 -19.61 -6.01 20.49
N LYS A 271 -19.94 -7.11 19.83
CA LYS A 271 -18.97 -7.94 19.13
C LYS A 271 -18.40 -7.19 17.93
N ASP A 272 -17.16 -7.52 17.60
CA ASP A 272 -16.47 -6.90 16.47
C ASP A 272 -17.00 -7.47 15.15
N THR A 273 -17.11 -6.59 14.17
CA THR A 273 -17.46 -6.95 12.79
C THR A 273 -16.49 -6.21 11.89
N LEU A 274 -15.98 -6.89 10.87
CA LEU A 274 -15.03 -6.30 9.94
C LEU A 274 -15.77 -5.72 8.74
N VAL A 275 -15.13 -4.80 8.03
CA VAL A 275 -15.70 -4.16 6.84
C VAL A 275 -14.76 -4.32 5.65
N MET A 276 -15.30 -4.78 4.52
CA MET A 276 -14.60 -4.92 3.25
C MET A 276 -15.04 -3.79 2.32
N THR A 277 -14.09 -3.15 1.64
CA THR A 277 -14.38 -2.09 0.65
C THR A 277 -14.26 -2.63 -0.77
N GLU A 278 -15.25 -2.43 -1.64
CA GLU A 278 -15.10 -2.65 -3.10
C GLU A 278 -14.88 -1.30 -3.80
N ILE A 279 -13.85 -1.21 -4.63
CA ILE A 279 -13.62 -0.11 -5.57
C ILE A 279 -13.75 -0.65 -7.00
N ASN A 280 -14.78 -0.19 -7.70
CA ASN A 280 -15.05 -0.59 -9.08
C ASN A 280 -14.90 0.62 -10.01
N PHE A 281 -13.78 0.66 -10.74
CA PHE A 281 -13.46 1.73 -11.67
C PHE A 281 -14.33 1.67 -12.94
N VAL A 282 -14.80 2.83 -13.37
CA VAL A 282 -15.60 2.98 -14.59
C VAL A 282 -15.19 4.27 -15.31
N PRO A 283 -15.47 4.42 -16.62
CA PRO A 283 -15.21 5.68 -17.30
C PRO A 283 -15.85 6.87 -16.55
N GLY A 284 -15.06 7.91 -16.28
CA GLY A 284 -15.49 9.09 -15.53
C GLY A 284 -15.36 9.03 -14.00
N GLY A 285 -14.93 7.90 -13.41
CA GLY A 285 -14.74 7.80 -11.95
C GLY A 285 -14.74 6.37 -11.42
N TYR A 286 -15.35 6.14 -10.26
CA TYR A 286 -15.41 4.82 -9.64
C TYR A 286 -16.63 4.69 -8.72
N TRP A 287 -17.13 3.48 -8.56
CA TRP A 287 -18.12 3.13 -7.56
C TRP A 287 -17.43 2.56 -6.33
N VAL A 288 -17.89 2.95 -5.15
CA VAL A 288 -17.48 2.36 -3.89
C VAL A 288 -18.68 1.83 -3.15
N ALA A 289 -18.50 0.70 -2.51
CA ALA A 289 -19.43 0.16 -1.55
C ALA A 289 -18.68 -0.58 -0.46
N GLN A 290 -19.28 -0.67 0.72
CA GLN A 290 -18.69 -1.36 1.86
C GLN A 290 -19.69 -2.35 2.43
N TRP A 291 -19.18 -3.49 2.88
CA TRP A 291 -19.99 -4.58 3.43
C TRP A 291 -19.33 -5.08 4.70
N TRP A 292 -20.16 -5.36 5.69
CA TRP A 292 -19.68 -6.00 6.89
C TRP A 292 -19.49 -7.50 6.64
N TYR A 293 -18.52 -8.10 7.32
CA TYR A 293 -18.28 -9.54 7.30
C TYR A 293 -17.70 -10.02 8.63
N LEU A 294 -17.79 -11.33 8.85
CA LEU A 294 -17.20 -12.01 9.99
C LEU A 294 -16.14 -13.00 9.51
N ILE A 295 -15.03 -13.06 10.24
CA ILE A 295 -14.04 -14.12 10.10
C ILE A 295 -14.34 -15.17 11.16
N PRO A 296 -14.71 -16.40 10.79
CA PRO A 296 -14.85 -17.49 11.74
C PRO A 296 -13.58 -17.72 12.56
N PRO A 297 -13.69 -18.19 13.82
CA PRO A 297 -14.91 -18.66 14.48
C PRO A 297 -15.88 -17.54 14.91
N VAL A 298 -17.16 -17.75 14.59
CA VAL A 298 -18.29 -16.90 14.93
C VAL A 298 -19.04 -17.56 16.09
N GLY A 299 -19.02 -16.90 17.25
CA GLY A 299 -19.82 -17.31 18.39
C GLY A 299 -21.32 -17.20 18.10
N SER A 300 -22.09 -18.06 18.74
CA SER A 300 -23.55 -18.04 18.70
C SER A 300 -24.14 -16.66 19.08
N PRO A 301 -25.38 -16.39 18.63
CA PRO A 301 -26.10 -15.18 19.01
C PRO A 301 -26.26 -15.05 20.53
N PRO A 302 -26.51 -13.83 21.05
CA PRO A 302 -26.80 -13.59 22.46
C PRO A 302 -27.79 -14.62 23.05
N ALA A 303 -27.58 -15.02 24.30
CA ALA A 303 -28.54 -15.88 24.98
C ALA A 303 -29.77 -15.05 25.36
N GLU A 304 -30.92 -15.36 24.76
CA GLU A 304 -32.19 -14.65 24.97
C GLU A 304 -33.21 -15.55 25.66
N PHE A 305 -33.88 -15.02 26.68
CA PHE A 305 -34.94 -15.70 27.41
C PHE A 305 -36.15 -14.78 27.54
N ASP A 306 -37.32 -15.27 27.15
CA ASP A 306 -38.56 -14.51 27.22
C ASP A 306 -39.11 -14.51 28.66
N TYR A 307 -39.52 -13.34 29.13
CA TYR A 307 -40.07 -13.10 30.46
C TYR A 307 -41.19 -12.05 30.41
N VAL A 308 -41.79 -11.82 31.58
CA VAL A 308 -42.74 -10.73 31.81
C VAL A 308 -42.19 -9.79 32.88
N TRP A 309 -42.33 -8.48 32.69
CA TRP A 309 -41.90 -7.51 33.67
C TRP A 309 -42.85 -7.48 34.87
N ASP A 310 -42.31 -7.74 36.05
CA ASP A 310 -43.05 -7.68 37.31
C ASP A 310 -42.81 -6.34 38.01
N ALA A 311 -43.74 -5.40 37.87
CA ALA A 311 -43.66 -4.11 38.57
C ALA A 311 -44.23 -4.11 40.01
N GLU A 312 -44.69 -5.25 40.54
CA GLU A 312 -45.40 -5.33 41.82
C GLU A 312 -44.54 -5.90 42.95
N ASN A 313 -43.74 -6.93 42.66
CA ASN A 313 -42.88 -7.54 43.67
C ASN A 313 -41.60 -6.74 43.93
N THR A 314 -41.00 -6.97 45.10
CA THR A 314 -39.79 -6.30 45.57
C THR A 314 -38.85 -7.29 46.26
N GLY A 315 -37.61 -6.88 46.47
CA GLY A 315 -36.58 -7.75 47.04
C GLY A 315 -36.28 -8.92 46.11
N VAL A 316 -36.35 -10.14 46.65
CA VAL A 316 -36.01 -11.39 45.92
C VAL A 316 -37.24 -12.24 45.59
N ASN A 317 -38.45 -11.72 45.78
CA ASN A 317 -39.69 -12.41 45.40
C ASN A 317 -39.98 -12.11 43.94
N THR A 318 -40.32 -13.10 43.12
CA THR A 318 -40.74 -12.88 41.73
C THR A 318 -41.91 -13.81 41.43
N ASN A 319 -42.84 -13.36 40.58
CA ASN A 319 -43.89 -14.23 40.06
C ASN A 319 -43.31 -15.29 39.10
N THR A 320 -44.12 -16.30 38.77
CA THR A 320 -43.72 -17.30 37.78
C THR A 320 -43.56 -16.63 36.42
N SER A 321 -42.49 -16.97 35.69
CA SER A 321 -42.21 -16.43 34.36
C SER A 321 -41.97 -14.93 34.30
N SER A 322 -41.66 -14.30 35.43
CA SER A 322 -41.37 -12.86 35.50
C SER A 322 -39.96 -12.53 35.98
N LEU A 323 -39.54 -11.30 35.67
CA LEU A 323 -38.33 -10.70 36.18
C LEU A 323 -38.57 -9.26 36.62
N HIS A 324 -37.72 -8.76 37.53
CA HIS A 324 -37.74 -7.36 37.95
C HIS A 324 -36.43 -6.93 38.63
N LEU A 325 -36.24 -5.62 38.76
CA LEU A 325 -35.10 -5.05 39.49
C LEU A 325 -35.33 -5.07 41.00
N GLY A 326 -34.27 -5.26 41.78
CA GLY A 326 -34.32 -5.27 43.24
C GLY A 326 -33.16 -4.51 43.89
N PRO A 327 -33.34 -4.06 45.15
CA PRO A 327 -34.42 -4.45 46.06
C PRO A 327 -35.73 -3.65 45.93
N SER A 328 -35.71 -2.45 45.34
CA SER A 328 -36.83 -1.52 45.43
C SER A 328 -37.87 -1.72 44.34
N ASN A 329 -37.43 -2.08 43.13
CA ASN A 329 -38.23 -2.21 41.92
C ASN A 329 -39.03 -0.93 41.57
N VAL A 330 -38.42 0.24 41.75
CA VAL A 330 -39.09 1.53 41.56
C VAL A 330 -38.46 2.29 40.40
N PHE A 331 -39.31 2.70 39.45
CA PHE A 331 -38.94 3.69 38.43
C PHE A 331 -39.14 5.11 39.00
N ILE A 332 -38.12 5.95 38.86
CA ILE A 332 -38.13 7.34 39.29
C ILE A 332 -38.20 8.25 38.05
N PRO A 333 -39.31 8.97 37.81
CA PRO A 333 -39.41 9.91 36.69
C PRO A 333 -38.27 10.94 36.69
N GLY A 334 -37.63 11.12 35.54
CA GLY A 334 -36.48 11.99 35.34
C GLY A 334 -35.12 11.40 35.75
N VAL A 335 -35.09 10.21 36.38
CA VAL A 335 -33.87 9.54 36.85
C VAL A 335 -33.73 8.12 36.28
N GLY A 336 -34.79 7.31 36.26
CA GLY A 336 -34.76 5.92 35.85
C GLY A 336 -34.80 4.94 37.02
N TYR A 337 -34.09 3.82 36.92
CA TYR A 337 -33.99 2.81 37.98
C TYR A 337 -32.64 2.89 38.72
N GLU A 338 -32.63 2.66 40.03
CA GLU A 338 -31.43 2.75 40.90
C GLU A 338 -31.23 1.50 41.78
N ASP A 339 -31.50 0.33 41.22
CA ASP A 339 -31.41 -0.96 41.91
C ASP A 339 -30.07 -1.67 41.61
N ASN A 340 -29.72 -2.68 42.41
CA ASN A 340 -28.38 -3.32 42.38
C ASN A 340 -28.39 -4.82 42.07
N PHE A 341 -29.55 -5.42 41.84
CA PHE A 341 -29.66 -6.75 41.24
C PHE A 341 -30.94 -6.86 40.43
N ILE A 342 -31.02 -7.89 39.59
CA ILE A 342 -32.25 -8.35 38.96
C ILE A 342 -32.58 -9.75 39.49
N ILE A 343 -33.85 -10.01 39.73
CA ILE A 343 -34.35 -11.33 40.12
C ILE A 343 -35.24 -11.86 39.00
N LEU A 344 -35.02 -13.11 38.63
CA LEU A 344 -35.76 -13.81 37.59
C LEU A 344 -36.42 -15.06 38.15
N SER A 345 -37.56 -15.43 37.56
CA SER A 345 -38.11 -16.77 37.72
C SER A 345 -37.21 -17.81 37.05
N ALA A 346 -37.09 -19.00 37.64
CA ALA A 346 -36.44 -20.15 36.99
C ALA A 346 -37.20 -20.63 35.75
N LEU A 347 -38.49 -20.28 35.62
CA LEU A 347 -39.29 -20.59 34.44
C LEU A 347 -39.31 -19.39 33.49
N ASP A 348 -39.12 -19.63 32.19
CA ASP A 348 -39.31 -18.62 31.14
C ASP A 348 -40.82 -18.37 30.85
N ALA A 349 -41.14 -17.44 29.96
CA ALA A 349 -42.52 -17.15 29.52
C ALA A 349 -43.22 -18.33 28.81
N SER A 350 -42.46 -19.32 28.33
CA SER A 350 -42.97 -20.56 27.73
C SER A 350 -43.19 -21.68 28.77
N GLY A 351 -42.78 -21.48 30.02
CA GLY A 351 -42.87 -22.44 31.11
C GLY A 351 -41.73 -23.46 31.17
N ASN A 352 -40.63 -23.25 30.43
CA ASN A 352 -39.44 -24.09 30.49
C ASN A 352 -38.57 -23.67 31.68
N ASN A 353 -37.94 -24.63 32.36
CA ASN A 353 -36.95 -24.32 33.39
C ASN A 353 -35.61 -23.98 32.74
N VAL A 354 -35.21 -22.70 32.87
CA VAL A 354 -34.01 -22.10 32.26
C VAL A 354 -32.95 -21.73 33.31
N GLN A 355 -33.12 -22.18 34.57
CA GLN A 355 -32.22 -21.83 35.68
C GLN A 355 -30.76 -22.24 35.42
N ASP A 356 -30.52 -23.50 35.11
CA ASP A 356 -29.17 -24.00 34.84
C ASP A 356 -28.57 -23.34 33.59
N GLU A 357 -29.40 -23.02 32.60
CA GLU A 357 -28.97 -22.39 31.35
C GLU A 357 -28.51 -20.95 31.59
N ILE A 358 -29.34 -20.11 32.22
CA ILE A 358 -28.99 -18.71 32.53
C ILE A 358 -27.74 -18.64 33.42
N ILE A 359 -27.59 -19.55 34.39
CA ILE A 359 -26.41 -19.62 35.25
C ILE A 359 -25.17 -20.01 34.45
N ALA A 360 -25.28 -20.98 33.54
CA ALA A 360 -24.16 -21.45 32.74
C ALA A 360 -23.69 -20.41 31.71
N VAL A 361 -24.59 -19.58 31.18
CA VAL A 361 -24.29 -18.60 30.13
C VAL A 361 -24.00 -17.20 30.65
N THR A 362 -24.08 -16.94 31.96
CA THR A 362 -23.83 -15.61 32.55
C THR A 362 -22.57 -15.61 33.41
N GLU A 363 -21.57 -14.87 32.98
CA GLU A 363 -20.30 -14.68 33.69
C GLU A 363 -20.19 -13.26 34.31
N ILE A 364 -19.17 -13.08 35.16
CA ILE A 364 -18.88 -11.78 35.76
C ILE A 364 -18.31 -10.86 34.67
N GLY A 365 -18.91 -9.68 34.49
CA GLY A 365 -18.56 -8.72 33.44
C GLY A 365 -19.46 -8.77 32.20
N ASP A 366 -20.35 -9.78 32.11
CA ASP A 366 -21.28 -9.90 30.99
C ASP A 366 -22.28 -8.76 30.93
N ILE A 367 -22.58 -8.29 29.73
CA ILE A 367 -23.55 -7.21 29.53
C ILE A 367 -24.92 -7.83 29.33
N ILE A 368 -25.75 -7.62 30.34
CA ILE A 368 -27.15 -8.04 30.36
C ILE A 368 -28.00 -6.88 29.88
N ARG A 369 -28.91 -7.17 28.95
CA ARG A 369 -29.92 -6.24 28.45
C ARG A 369 -31.31 -6.81 28.74
N ILE A 370 -32.19 -6.00 29.31
CA ILE A 370 -33.61 -6.30 29.41
C ILE A 370 -34.34 -5.41 28.42
N GLU A 371 -35.17 -5.97 27.55
CA GLU A 371 -35.81 -5.19 26.49
C GLU A 371 -37.24 -5.67 26.24
N ASN A 372 -38.16 -4.74 26.00
CA ASN A 372 -39.53 -5.08 25.63
C ASN A 372 -39.66 -5.44 24.15
N ASN A 373 -40.78 -6.09 23.78
CA ASN A 373 -40.96 -6.64 22.43
C ASN A 373 -40.84 -5.64 21.26
N ASP A 374 -41.12 -4.35 21.50
CA ASP A 374 -41.01 -3.30 20.47
C ASP A 374 -39.72 -2.47 20.57
N GLY A 375 -38.84 -2.77 21.52
CA GLY A 375 -37.57 -2.09 21.75
C GLY A 375 -37.68 -0.65 22.26
N SER A 376 -38.88 -0.18 22.63
CA SER A 376 -39.09 1.18 23.12
C SER A 376 -38.56 1.41 24.54
N ARG A 377 -38.37 0.34 25.31
CA ARG A 377 -37.87 0.37 26.70
C ARG A 377 -36.82 -0.71 26.91
N ALA A 378 -35.64 -0.32 27.40
CA ALA A 378 -34.57 -1.25 27.71
C ALA A 378 -33.77 -0.86 28.96
N LEU A 379 -33.25 -1.87 29.66
CA LEU A 379 -32.21 -1.75 30.69
C LEU A 379 -30.93 -2.41 30.18
N ALA A 380 -29.77 -1.87 30.54
CA ALA A 380 -28.50 -2.55 30.36
C ALA A 380 -27.62 -2.41 31.60
N PHE A 381 -26.89 -3.47 31.96
CA PHE A 381 -25.93 -3.47 33.07
C PHE A 381 -24.87 -4.54 32.90
N SER A 382 -23.78 -4.44 33.66
CA SER A 382 -22.76 -5.49 33.75
C SER A 382 -23.07 -6.43 34.91
N ALA A 383 -23.03 -7.74 34.67
CA ALA A 383 -23.26 -8.76 35.69
C ALA A 383 -22.07 -8.83 36.66
N ASN A 384 -22.33 -8.78 37.96
CA ASN A 384 -21.31 -8.93 39.00
C ASN A 384 -21.29 -10.36 39.58
N SER A 385 -22.43 -11.05 39.55
CA SER A 385 -22.54 -12.47 39.89
C SER A 385 -23.91 -12.99 39.45
N VAL A 386 -24.01 -14.30 39.23
CA VAL A 386 -25.29 -15.00 39.03
C VAL A 386 -25.38 -16.14 40.05
N ILE A 387 -26.50 -16.23 40.78
CA ILE A 387 -26.72 -17.29 41.77
C ILE A 387 -28.16 -17.82 41.72
N PRO A 388 -28.36 -19.13 41.91
CA PRO A 388 -29.70 -19.67 42.15
C PRO A 388 -30.22 -19.23 43.52
N VAL A 389 -31.49 -18.82 43.60
CA VAL A 389 -32.16 -18.47 44.86
C VAL A 389 -33.25 -19.50 45.14
N GLY A 390 -32.83 -20.67 45.62
CA GLY A 390 -33.69 -21.86 45.66
C GLY A 390 -33.85 -22.49 44.28
N ASP A 391 -34.85 -23.36 44.14
CA ASP A 391 -35.08 -24.14 42.91
C ASP A 391 -35.97 -23.39 41.89
N ASP A 392 -36.40 -22.16 42.22
CA ASP A 392 -37.45 -21.43 41.50
C ASP A 392 -37.06 -20.01 41.04
N ARG A 393 -35.85 -19.54 41.37
CA ARG A 393 -35.40 -18.17 41.07
C ARG A 393 -33.91 -18.06 40.78
N ILE A 394 -33.54 -16.98 40.10
CA ILE A 394 -32.17 -16.64 39.69
C ILE A 394 -31.93 -15.18 40.05
N LEU A 395 -30.85 -14.88 40.76
CA LEU A 395 -30.44 -13.52 41.08
C LEU A 395 -29.17 -13.19 40.31
N VAL A 396 -29.22 -12.14 39.50
CA VAL A 396 -28.06 -11.58 38.82
C VAL A 396 -27.74 -10.24 39.48
N SER A 397 -26.60 -10.15 40.16
CA SER A 397 -26.15 -8.92 40.78
C SER A 397 -25.63 -7.96 39.72
N ILE A 398 -25.88 -6.67 39.89
CA ILE A 398 -25.42 -5.62 38.99
C ILE A 398 -24.08 -5.08 39.51
N GLN A 399 -23.12 -4.87 38.61
CA GLN A 399 -21.88 -4.18 38.94
C GLN A 399 -22.18 -2.70 39.21
N ASP A 400 -21.67 -2.18 40.34
CA ASP A 400 -21.93 -0.82 40.79
C ASP A 400 -21.67 0.22 39.70
N GLY A 401 -22.66 1.10 39.46
CA GLY A 401 -22.58 2.20 38.50
C GLY A 401 -22.78 1.80 37.03
N THR A 402 -23.17 0.56 36.73
CA THR A 402 -23.34 0.10 35.33
C THR A 402 -24.78 0.05 34.84
N LEU A 403 -25.78 0.20 35.72
CA LEU A 403 -27.20 0.17 35.36
C LEU A 403 -27.60 1.41 34.56
N ASN A 404 -28.12 1.20 33.36
CA ASN A 404 -28.62 2.25 32.49
C ASN A 404 -30.01 1.90 31.95
N TYR A 405 -30.90 2.89 31.89
CA TYR A 405 -32.23 2.76 31.30
C TYR A 405 -32.32 3.58 30.00
N PHE A 406 -32.95 2.99 28.99
CA PHE A 406 -33.16 3.56 27.67
C PHE A 406 -34.66 3.54 27.36
N GLY A 407 -35.26 4.72 27.22
CA GLY A 407 -36.70 4.87 27.00
C GLY A 407 -37.16 6.28 27.36
N SER A 408 -38.47 6.48 27.45
CA SER A 408 -39.04 7.72 28.01
C SER A 408 -38.58 7.88 29.46
N LEU A 409 -38.07 9.06 29.84
CA LEU A 409 -37.71 9.34 31.24
C LEU A 409 -38.94 9.56 32.14
N GLU A 410 -40.14 9.52 31.59
CA GLU A 410 -41.39 9.74 32.34
C GLU A 410 -42.00 8.42 32.86
N GLU A 411 -41.69 7.28 32.24
CA GLU A 411 -42.30 5.99 32.57
C GLU A 411 -41.33 4.81 32.37
N GLY A 412 -41.40 3.83 33.28
CA GLY A 412 -40.63 2.59 33.22
C GLY A 412 -41.35 1.48 32.45
N PHE A 413 -40.98 0.23 32.72
CA PHE A 413 -41.69 -0.95 32.22
C PHE A 413 -43.04 -1.08 32.90
N SER A 414 -44.04 -1.55 32.16
CA SER A 414 -45.38 -1.77 32.69
C SER A 414 -45.47 -3.15 33.35
N HIS A 415 -46.30 -3.30 34.38
CA HIS A 415 -46.63 -4.63 34.90
C HIS A 415 -47.23 -5.49 33.79
N ASP A 416 -46.87 -6.76 33.76
CA ASP A 416 -47.26 -7.74 32.74
C ASP A 416 -46.77 -7.44 31.31
N GLU A 417 -45.78 -6.55 31.15
CA GLU A 417 -45.17 -6.28 29.84
C GLU A 417 -44.23 -7.42 29.41
N THR A 418 -44.35 -7.89 28.17
CA THR A 418 -43.40 -8.88 27.62
C THR A 418 -42.02 -8.27 27.45
N VAL A 419 -41.03 -8.89 28.08
CA VAL A 419 -39.62 -8.49 28.05
C VAL A 419 -38.72 -9.68 27.79
N LYS A 420 -37.50 -9.43 27.34
CA LYS A 420 -36.46 -10.45 27.17
C LYS A 420 -35.32 -10.18 28.13
N PHE A 421 -34.78 -11.23 28.73
CA PHE A 421 -33.44 -11.22 29.32
C PHE A 421 -32.44 -11.62 28.24
N ILE A 422 -31.51 -10.72 27.91
CA ILE A 422 -30.54 -10.91 26.83
C ILE A 422 -29.14 -10.81 27.44
N ASN A 423 -28.38 -11.90 27.44
CA ASN A 423 -26.95 -11.82 27.68
C ASN A 423 -26.23 -11.54 26.35
N THR A 424 -25.89 -10.27 26.12
CA THR A 424 -25.20 -9.82 24.89
C THR A 424 -23.74 -10.26 24.81
N SER A 425 -23.17 -10.70 25.93
CA SER A 425 -21.80 -11.18 26.04
C SER A 425 -21.68 -12.70 26.00
N ALA A 426 -22.76 -13.46 26.22
CA ALA A 426 -22.73 -14.91 26.29
C ALA A 426 -22.19 -15.57 25.01
N PRO A 427 -21.18 -16.44 25.09
CA PRO A 427 -20.83 -17.39 24.03
C PRO A 427 -21.47 -18.74 24.34
N THR A 428 -22.52 -19.13 23.62
CA THR A 428 -23.04 -20.51 23.63
C THR A 428 -22.35 -21.34 22.54
N GLY A 429 -21.02 -21.36 22.53
CA GLY A 429 -20.21 -22.04 21.53
C GLY A 429 -20.27 -21.40 20.13
N LEU A 430 -19.95 -22.19 19.11
CA LEU A 430 -19.95 -21.74 17.71
C LEU A 430 -21.38 -21.68 17.16
N ALA A 431 -21.69 -20.62 16.44
CA ALA A 431 -22.94 -20.45 15.70
C ALA A 431 -23.14 -21.61 14.71
N SER A 432 -24.25 -22.32 14.81
CA SER A 432 -24.53 -23.51 13.97
C SER A 432 -25.03 -23.17 12.56
N ASP A 433 -25.47 -21.94 12.36
CA ASP A 433 -25.97 -21.35 11.12
C ASP A 433 -24.86 -20.75 10.24
N VAL A 434 -23.66 -20.57 10.80
CA VAL A 434 -22.49 -20.11 10.04
C VAL A 434 -21.82 -21.32 9.37
N GLU A 435 -21.73 -21.29 8.05
CA GLU A 435 -21.03 -22.33 7.29
C GLU A 435 -19.52 -22.24 7.52
N TRP A 436 -18.84 -23.39 7.51
CA TRP A 436 -17.38 -23.46 7.66
C TRP A 436 -16.84 -22.81 8.95
N ASN A 437 -17.64 -22.73 10.02
CA ASN A 437 -17.35 -21.92 11.21
C ASN A 437 -16.13 -22.37 12.06
N ASN A 438 -15.38 -23.37 11.63
CA ASN A 438 -14.25 -23.89 12.37
C ASN A 438 -12.97 -23.07 12.10
N PHE A 439 -12.17 -22.89 13.14
CA PHE A 439 -10.97 -22.05 13.12
C PHE A 439 -9.98 -22.42 12.00
N GLN A 440 -9.77 -23.72 11.71
CA GLN A 440 -8.75 -24.16 10.74
C GLN A 440 -9.07 -23.81 9.29
N TYR A 441 -10.30 -23.39 8.98
CA TYR A 441 -10.70 -22.98 7.62
C TYR A 441 -10.30 -21.53 7.31
N TYR A 442 -9.99 -20.74 8.33
CA TYR A 442 -9.73 -19.31 8.20
C TYR A 442 -8.37 -18.88 8.75
N HIS A 443 -7.81 -19.68 9.66
CA HIS A 443 -6.59 -19.37 10.38
C HIS A 443 -5.57 -20.47 10.22
N ASP A 444 -4.31 -20.08 10.08
CA ASP A 444 -3.20 -21.00 9.84
C ASP A 444 -2.12 -20.96 10.92
N HIS A 445 -2.42 -20.31 12.03
CA HIS A 445 -1.64 -20.31 13.26
C HIS A 445 -2.28 -21.20 14.33
N LEU A 446 -1.59 -21.35 15.46
CA LEU A 446 -2.17 -22.01 16.62
C LEU A 446 -3.22 -21.09 17.26
N ASP A 447 -4.34 -21.66 17.71
CA ASP A 447 -5.35 -20.95 18.51
C ASP A 447 -4.81 -20.69 19.92
N ASN A 448 -3.99 -19.65 20.04
CA ASN A 448 -3.38 -19.18 21.29
C ASN A 448 -3.33 -17.64 21.30
N LEU A 449 -2.97 -17.06 22.45
CA LEU A 449 -2.95 -15.61 22.63
C LEU A 449 -1.70 -14.90 22.07
N THR A 450 -0.83 -15.59 21.33
CA THR A 450 0.48 -15.06 20.92
C THR A 450 0.76 -15.15 19.42
N SER A 451 -0.09 -15.82 18.66
CA SER A 451 0.12 -16.09 17.24
C SER A 451 -0.99 -15.44 16.42
N TYR A 452 -0.63 -14.92 15.25
CA TYR A 452 -1.54 -14.25 14.33
C TYR A 452 -1.33 -14.78 12.92
N CYS A 453 -2.32 -14.59 12.05
CA CYS A 453 -2.17 -14.85 10.62
C CYS A 453 -1.05 -13.97 10.04
N GLU A 454 -0.17 -14.55 9.23
CA GLU A 454 0.89 -13.81 8.52
C GLU A 454 0.35 -13.22 7.20
N ALA A 455 0.90 -12.08 6.76
CA ALA A 455 0.47 -11.32 5.57
C ALA A 455 0.40 -12.14 4.27
N GLY A 456 1.16 -13.23 4.22
CA GLY A 456 1.34 -14.06 3.05
C GLY A 456 0.63 -15.40 3.07
N ARG A 457 -0.01 -15.79 4.16
CA ARG A 457 -0.53 -17.15 4.29
C ARG A 457 -1.99 -17.24 3.88
N ILE A 458 -2.81 -17.99 4.60
CA ILE A 458 -4.22 -18.16 4.25
C ILE A 458 -4.94 -16.82 4.49
N GLN A 459 -5.53 -16.24 3.43
CA GLN A 459 -6.20 -14.93 3.45
C GLN A 459 -7.55 -15.03 2.74
N HIS A 460 -8.57 -14.28 3.16
CA HIS A 460 -9.92 -14.50 2.63
C HIS A 460 -10.60 -13.22 2.19
N PHE A 461 -11.29 -13.33 1.06
CA PHE A 461 -12.13 -12.27 0.49
C PHE A 461 -13.55 -12.76 0.20
N ASP A 462 -13.83 -14.06 0.33
CA ASP A 462 -15.02 -14.73 -0.17
C ASP A 462 -16.04 -15.04 0.94
N PHE A 463 -16.19 -14.10 1.87
CA PHE A 463 -17.20 -14.15 2.93
C PHE A 463 -18.62 -14.10 2.35
N GLU A 464 -19.63 -14.05 3.21
CA GLU A 464 -21.05 -14.13 2.84
C GLU A 464 -21.46 -13.11 1.77
N TYR A 465 -20.87 -11.91 1.75
CA TYR A 465 -21.19 -10.92 0.70
C TYR A 465 -20.92 -11.46 -0.72
N TRP A 466 -19.82 -12.17 -0.95
CA TRP A 466 -19.45 -12.65 -2.29
C TRP A 466 -20.42 -13.72 -2.79
N ASN A 467 -20.91 -14.52 -1.84
CA ASN A 467 -21.80 -15.65 -2.08
C ASN A 467 -23.26 -15.32 -1.76
N ALA A 468 -23.62 -14.07 -1.44
CA ALA A 468 -24.94 -13.71 -0.90
C ALA A 468 -26.08 -14.17 -1.82
N ALA A 469 -25.91 -14.01 -3.13
CA ALA A 469 -26.88 -14.51 -4.09
C ALA A 469 -26.96 -16.05 -4.12
N GLY A 470 -25.81 -16.71 -4.00
CA GLY A 470 -25.69 -18.16 -3.81
C GLY A 470 -26.46 -18.67 -2.59
N ILE A 471 -26.27 -18.01 -1.45
CA ILE A 471 -26.95 -18.27 -0.19
C ILE A 471 -28.46 -18.06 -0.35
N ALA A 472 -28.87 -17.02 -1.07
CA ALA A 472 -30.27 -16.74 -1.42
C ALA A 472 -30.86 -17.70 -2.48
N GLY A 473 -30.16 -18.79 -2.84
CA GLY A 473 -30.61 -19.82 -3.77
C GLY A 473 -30.44 -19.47 -5.26
N SER A 474 -29.78 -18.35 -5.56
CA SER A 474 -29.43 -17.94 -6.93
C SER A 474 -28.03 -18.39 -7.27
N ASN A 475 -27.86 -19.15 -8.36
CA ASN A 475 -26.54 -19.64 -8.77
C ASN A 475 -25.75 -18.54 -9.53
N CYS A 476 -25.33 -17.48 -8.82
CA CYS A 476 -24.66 -16.29 -9.38
C CYS A 476 -23.76 -15.59 -8.33
N ASP A 477 -22.92 -14.64 -8.77
CA ASP A 477 -22.04 -13.79 -7.92
C ASP A 477 -22.08 -12.31 -8.36
N ILE A 478 -21.16 -11.48 -7.83
CA ILE A 478 -21.08 -10.02 -8.06
C ILE A 478 -20.95 -9.62 -9.54
N PHE A 479 -20.49 -10.53 -10.40
CA PHE A 479 -20.32 -10.28 -11.82
C PHE A 479 -21.59 -10.57 -12.63
N THR A 480 -22.47 -11.45 -12.14
CA THR A 480 -23.65 -11.90 -12.89
C THR A 480 -24.98 -11.43 -12.31
N CYS A 481 -25.03 -11.14 -11.02
CA CYS A 481 -26.23 -10.63 -10.35
C CYS A 481 -25.86 -9.57 -9.30
N PRO A 482 -25.20 -8.48 -9.73
CA PRO A 482 -24.70 -7.45 -8.82
C PRO A 482 -25.79 -6.88 -7.90
N ASP A 483 -27.02 -6.71 -8.41
CA ASP A 483 -28.13 -6.12 -7.64
C ASP A 483 -28.45 -6.92 -6.37
N ILE A 484 -28.45 -8.27 -6.45
CA ILE A 484 -28.73 -9.12 -5.27
C ILE A 484 -27.66 -8.94 -4.19
N ILE A 485 -26.42 -8.71 -4.57
CA ILE A 485 -25.30 -8.55 -3.64
C ILE A 485 -25.28 -7.13 -3.05
N TYR A 486 -25.51 -6.14 -3.91
CA TYR A 486 -25.53 -4.73 -3.53
C TYR A 486 -26.75 -4.31 -2.72
N ASP A 487 -27.82 -5.11 -2.76
CA ASP A 487 -29.03 -4.94 -1.96
C ASP A 487 -29.14 -5.97 -0.81
N SER A 488 -28.07 -6.71 -0.52
CA SER A 488 -28.04 -7.70 0.56
C SER A 488 -28.06 -7.07 1.96
N GLU A 489 -28.27 -7.87 3.01
CA GLU A 489 -28.22 -7.39 4.40
C GLU A 489 -26.80 -7.08 4.90
N TYR A 490 -25.78 -7.49 4.16
CA TYR A 490 -24.36 -7.28 4.48
C TYR A 490 -23.88 -5.87 4.16
N VAL A 491 -24.70 -5.07 3.48
CA VAL A 491 -24.35 -3.72 3.01
C VAL A 491 -24.20 -2.76 4.18
N TYR A 492 -22.98 -2.28 4.40
CA TYR A 492 -22.66 -1.25 5.38
C TYR A 492 -22.74 0.15 4.74
N MET A 493 -22.16 0.31 3.55
CA MET A 493 -22.24 1.51 2.74
C MET A 493 -22.81 1.17 1.36
N ASN A 494 -23.95 1.78 1.04
CA ASN A 494 -24.59 1.64 -0.27
C ASN A 494 -23.64 2.05 -1.40
N LYS A 495 -23.78 1.35 -2.53
CA LYS A 495 -22.99 1.61 -3.73
C LYS A 495 -23.13 3.06 -4.20
N THR A 496 -22.03 3.80 -4.08
CA THR A 496 -21.96 5.25 -4.28
C THR A 496 -20.94 5.59 -5.37
N PHE A 497 -21.30 6.45 -6.30
CA PHE A 497 -20.41 6.90 -7.37
C PHE A 497 -19.59 8.12 -6.94
N PHE A 498 -18.30 8.09 -7.26
CA PHE A 498 -17.37 9.19 -7.11
C PHE A 498 -16.80 9.55 -8.48
N SER A 499 -16.97 10.81 -8.88
CA SER A 499 -16.42 11.32 -10.14
C SER A 499 -14.90 11.44 -10.06
N LYS A 500 -14.22 11.24 -11.20
CA LYS A 500 -12.75 11.38 -11.31
C LYS A 500 -12.20 12.74 -10.90
N GLY A 501 -13.01 13.80 -10.97
CA GLY A 501 -12.56 15.16 -10.68
C GLY A 501 -11.53 15.69 -11.68
N SER A 502 -10.75 16.68 -11.29
CA SER A 502 -9.71 17.32 -12.13
C SER A 502 -8.30 17.19 -11.57
N SER A 503 -8.14 16.53 -10.43
CA SER A 503 -6.86 16.35 -9.73
C SER A 503 -6.65 14.86 -9.46
N PRO A 504 -5.39 14.42 -9.32
CA PRO A 504 -5.09 13.05 -8.88
C PRO A 504 -5.74 12.73 -7.54
N GLN A 505 -6.12 11.48 -7.33
CA GLN A 505 -6.84 11.03 -6.15
C GLN A 505 -6.08 9.95 -5.37
N ILE A 506 -6.14 10.04 -4.05
CA ILE A 506 -5.59 9.05 -3.13
C ILE A 506 -6.78 8.49 -2.35
N LEU A 507 -7.00 7.18 -2.49
CA LEU A 507 -8.10 6.42 -1.92
C LEU A 507 -7.54 5.58 -0.76
N TYR A 508 -7.75 6.06 0.47
CA TYR A 508 -7.30 5.36 1.66
C TYR A 508 -8.42 4.50 2.22
N VAL A 509 -8.19 3.19 2.27
CA VAL A 509 -9.08 2.24 2.96
C VAL A 509 -8.48 1.98 4.34
N LYS A 510 -9.08 2.62 5.34
CA LYS A 510 -8.59 2.63 6.71
C LYS A 510 -9.19 1.45 7.48
N GLY A 511 -8.34 0.63 8.08
CA GLY A 511 -8.79 -0.45 8.95
C GLY A 511 -9.44 -1.65 8.23
N GLY A 512 -9.20 -1.85 6.94
CA GLY A 512 -9.87 -2.91 6.18
C GLY A 512 -9.17 -3.31 4.88
N GLN A 513 -9.65 -4.42 4.32
CA GLN A 513 -9.23 -4.94 3.02
C GLN A 513 -10.01 -4.25 1.88
N VAL A 514 -9.47 -4.34 0.67
CA VAL A 514 -10.11 -3.75 -0.52
C VAL A 514 -10.14 -4.72 -1.69
N LEU A 515 -11.27 -4.73 -2.41
CA LEU A 515 -11.45 -5.41 -3.69
C LEU A 515 -11.38 -4.39 -4.82
N VAL A 516 -10.65 -4.69 -5.89
CA VAL A 516 -10.41 -3.75 -7.00
C VAL A 516 -10.69 -4.44 -8.33
N ARG A 517 -11.38 -3.71 -9.21
CA ARG A 517 -11.64 -4.07 -10.61
C ARG A 517 -12.01 -2.86 -11.46
N GLY A 518 -12.03 -3.05 -12.78
CA GLY A 518 -12.71 -2.17 -13.73
C GLY A 518 -11.78 -1.37 -14.63
N ILE A 519 -12.31 -0.25 -15.14
CA ILE A 519 -11.64 0.58 -16.15
C ILE A 519 -11.25 1.91 -15.52
N VAL A 520 -9.94 2.14 -15.38
CA VAL A 520 -9.37 3.33 -14.74
C VAL A 520 -9.36 4.52 -15.72
N ASP A 521 -10.07 5.59 -15.33
CA ASP A 521 -10.06 6.90 -16.00
C ASP A 521 -9.60 7.98 -15.01
N GLY A 522 -8.32 8.36 -15.09
CA GLY A 522 -7.66 9.31 -14.20
C GLY A 522 -6.44 8.72 -13.47
N GLN A 523 -5.96 9.47 -12.47
CA GLN A 523 -4.76 9.14 -11.71
C GLN A 523 -5.15 8.81 -10.27
N TYR A 524 -4.89 7.58 -9.84
CA TYR A 524 -5.31 7.07 -8.54
C TYR A 524 -4.18 6.34 -7.83
N THR A 525 -4.14 6.47 -6.50
CA THR A 525 -3.40 5.55 -5.62
C THR A 525 -4.35 5.01 -4.58
N ILE A 526 -4.44 3.68 -4.47
CA ILE A 526 -5.15 3.00 -3.38
C ILE A 526 -4.12 2.65 -2.32
N VAL A 527 -4.38 3.01 -1.07
CA VAL A 527 -3.54 2.67 0.08
C VAL A 527 -4.37 2.02 1.19
N THR A 528 -3.82 0.98 1.81
CA THR A 528 -4.40 0.30 2.97
C THR A 528 -3.47 0.42 4.18
N ASP A 529 -4.02 0.17 5.37
CA ASP A 529 -3.19 -0.05 6.56
C ASP A 529 -2.48 -1.40 6.52
N ASP A 530 -1.41 -1.55 7.30
CA ASP A 530 -0.66 -2.81 7.42
C ASP A 530 -1.58 -3.96 7.81
N PHE A 531 -2.19 -3.83 8.99
CA PHE A 531 -3.18 -4.76 9.51
C PHE A 531 -4.16 -4.05 10.42
N THR A 532 -5.25 -4.75 10.72
CA THR A 532 -6.28 -4.33 11.66
C THR A 532 -6.46 -5.41 12.70
N GLU A 533 -6.34 -5.04 13.96
CA GLU A 533 -6.67 -5.92 15.09
C GLU A 533 -8.17 -5.94 15.32
N TYR A 534 -8.72 -7.09 15.69
CA TYR A 534 -10.13 -7.23 16.05
C TYR A 534 -10.29 -8.29 17.15
N ARG A 535 -11.32 -8.13 17.98
CA ARG A 535 -11.74 -9.18 18.92
C ARG A 535 -12.44 -10.28 18.15
N ARG A 536 -12.05 -11.54 18.37
CA ARG A 536 -12.72 -12.66 17.68
C ARG A 536 -14.18 -12.73 18.12
N HIS A 537 -15.06 -13.10 17.19
CA HIS A 537 -16.50 -13.05 17.44
C HIS A 537 -16.99 -14.17 18.38
N ASP A 538 -16.26 -15.29 18.46
CA ASP A 538 -16.51 -16.37 19.41
C ASP A 538 -16.04 -16.08 20.83
N ASP A 539 -14.96 -15.31 20.97
CA ASP A 539 -14.29 -15.04 22.23
C ASP A 539 -13.67 -13.64 22.20
N ASN A 540 -14.31 -12.70 22.90
CA ASN A 540 -13.93 -11.29 22.92
C ASN A 540 -12.60 -11.02 23.65
N ASP A 541 -12.07 -11.97 24.41
CA ASP A 541 -10.76 -11.87 25.08
C ASP A 541 -9.61 -12.22 24.14
N LYS A 542 -9.90 -12.84 22.98
CA LYS A 542 -8.90 -13.13 21.96
C LYS A 542 -8.87 -12.03 20.90
N ILE A 543 -7.69 -11.45 20.72
CA ILE A 543 -7.40 -10.52 19.62
C ILE A 543 -6.77 -11.30 18.47
N ASP A 544 -7.21 -11.00 17.26
CA ASP A 544 -6.61 -11.49 16.03
C ASP A 544 -6.37 -10.35 15.04
N ARG A 545 -5.71 -10.63 13.91
CA ARG A 545 -5.31 -9.64 12.90
C ARG A 545 -5.77 -10.02 11.51
N VAL A 546 -6.30 -9.04 10.80
CA VAL A 546 -6.51 -9.11 9.35
C VAL A 546 -5.56 -8.13 8.66
N TRP A 547 -4.83 -8.60 7.65
CA TRP A 547 -3.92 -7.74 6.89
C TRP A 547 -4.69 -6.88 5.90
N GLY A 548 -4.27 -5.64 5.69
CA GLY A 548 -4.85 -4.74 4.69
C GLY A 548 -4.44 -5.13 3.28
N ASN A 549 -4.95 -6.26 2.80
CA ASN A 549 -4.70 -6.77 1.45
C ASN A 549 -5.50 -6.01 0.39
N ILE A 550 -4.93 -5.91 -0.81
CA ILE A 550 -5.62 -5.47 -2.02
C ILE A 550 -5.91 -6.70 -2.88
N TRP A 551 -7.18 -6.97 -3.14
CA TRP A 551 -7.66 -8.11 -3.93
C TRP A 551 -8.05 -7.67 -5.33
N LEU A 552 -7.36 -8.20 -6.34
CA LEU A 552 -7.75 -8.02 -7.73
C LEU A 552 -8.77 -9.10 -8.10
N ILE A 553 -10.03 -8.69 -8.23
CA ILE A 553 -11.17 -9.62 -8.44
C ILE A 553 -11.56 -9.78 -9.90
N ASP A 554 -11.09 -8.89 -10.77
CA ASP A 554 -11.27 -8.89 -12.22
C ASP A 554 -10.18 -8.01 -12.83
N ASP A 555 -10.17 -7.86 -14.16
CA ASP A 555 -9.27 -6.95 -14.89
C ASP A 555 -9.30 -5.54 -14.29
N VAL A 556 -8.11 -4.91 -14.24
CA VAL A 556 -7.93 -3.50 -13.89
C VAL A 556 -7.09 -2.87 -14.99
N VAL A 557 -7.75 -2.15 -15.90
CA VAL A 557 -7.12 -1.65 -17.12
C VAL A 557 -7.34 -0.15 -17.30
N TYR A 558 -6.41 0.55 -17.95
CA TYR A 558 -6.61 1.95 -18.30
C TYR A 558 -7.65 2.09 -19.42
N LEU A 559 -8.39 3.20 -19.41
CA LEU A 559 -9.47 3.47 -20.37
C LEU A 559 -9.02 3.40 -21.84
N ASP A 560 -7.77 3.78 -22.09
CA ASP A 560 -7.14 3.86 -23.40
C ASP A 560 -6.20 2.68 -23.72
N SER A 561 -6.08 1.70 -22.82
CA SER A 561 -5.31 0.48 -23.08
C SER A 561 -5.87 -0.28 -24.28
N TYR A 562 -4.99 -0.96 -25.02
CA TYR A 562 -5.39 -1.87 -26.08
C TYR A 562 -6.22 -3.04 -25.52
N GLY A 563 -6.99 -3.72 -26.38
CA GLY A 563 -7.82 -4.86 -25.97
C GLY A 563 -7.03 -6.06 -25.40
N SER A 564 -5.70 -6.06 -25.53
CA SER A 564 -4.78 -7.01 -24.89
C SER A 564 -4.38 -6.63 -23.46
N GLY A 565 -4.83 -5.48 -22.96
CA GLY A 565 -4.37 -4.87 -21.71
C GLY A 565 -3.10 -4.00 -21.85
N ALA A 566 -2.48 -3.96 -23.03
CA ALA A 566 -1.26 -3.17 -23.23
C ALA A 566 -1.51 -1.67 -23.09
N VAL A 567 -0.62 -0.99 -22.35
CA VAL A 567 -0.62 0.48 -22.24
C VAL A 567 -0.15 1.12 -23.54
N ILE A 568 -0.53 2.38 -23.74
CA ILE A 568 0.08 3.23 -24.78
C ILE A 568 1.38 3.80 -24.20
N HIS A 569 2.53 3.40 -24.75
CA HIS A 569 3.83 3.89 -24.29
C HIS A 569 4.05 5.38 -24.61
N PRO A 570 4.96 6.07 -23.89
CA PRO A 570 5.24 7.48 -24.11
C PRO A 570 5.61 7.83 -25.55
N GLU A 571 6.35 6.99 -26.27
CA GLU A 571 6.72 7.21 -27.67
C GLU A 571 5.51 7.22 -28.64
N ASP A 572 4.42 6.55 -28.26
CA ASP A 572 3.18 6.46 -29.05
C ASP A 572 2.10 7.46 -28.57
N GLY A 573 2.49 8.42 -27.71
CA GLY A 573 1.60 9.46 -27.18
C GLY A 573 1.30 9.33 -25.69
N GLY A 574 1.63 8.19 -25.06
CA GLY A 574 1.44 7.92 -23.64
C GLY A 574 -0.03 7.82 -23.20
N THR A 575 -0.23 7.56 -21.90
CA THR A 575 -1.56 7.54 -21.26
C THR A 575 -1.66 8.54 -20.11
N ASP A 576 -2.81 9.21 -19.97
CA ASP A 576 -3.10 10.10 -18.84
C ASP A 576 -3.55 9.34 -17.58
N ASN A 577 -3.76 8.03 -17.69
CA ASN A 577 -4.27 7.17 -16.64
C ASN A 577 -3.11 6.52 -15.88
N VAL A 578 -3.19 6.50 -14.56
CA VAL A 578 -2.23 5.77 -13.73
C VAL A 578 -2.91 5.21 -12.48
N LEU A 579 -2.56 3.98 -12.11
CA LEU A 579 -3.01 3.36 -10.87
C LEU A 579 -1.82 2.90 -10.04
N GLY A 580 -1.77 3.33 -8.78
CA GLY A 580 -0.89 2.80 -7.76
C GLY A 580 -1.66 1.94 -6.75
N LEU A 581 -1.13 0.77 -6.41
CA LEU A 581 -1.66 -0.12 -5.39
C LEU A 581 -0.61 -0.24 -4.27
N VAL A 582 -0.86 0.40 -3.14
CA VAL A 582 0.03 0.39 -1.96
C VAL A 582 -0.65 -0.43 -0.86
N SER A 583 -0.33 -1.71 -0.82
CA SER A 583 -0.92 -2.67 0.12
C SER A 583 -0.09 -2.81 1.38
N GLY A 584 -0.73 -2.64 2.54
CA GLY A 584 -0.16 -2.98 3.83
C GLY A 584 0.20 -4.46 3.99
N GLY A 585 -0.66 -5.34 3.49
CA GLY A 585 -0.42 -6.78 3.39
C GLY A 585 0.13 -7.20 2.03
N SER A 586 -0.59 -8.10 1.36
CA SER A 586 -0.31 -8.59 0.02
C SER A 586 -1.25 -8.00 -1.03
N VAL A 587 -0.79 -7.94 -2.29
CA VAL A 587 -1.67 -7.75 -3.45
C VAL A 587 -1.99 -9.14 -4.02
N ILE A 588 -3.27 -9.52 -4.01
CA ILE A 588 -3.68 -10.90 -4.24
C ILE A 588 -4.59 -10.99 -5.46
N LEU A 589 -4.23 -11.86 -6.41
CA LEU A 589 -5.12 -12.23 -7.52
C LEU A 589 -6.17 -13.22 -7.02
N ALA A 590 -7.39 -12.72 -6.84
CA ALA A 590 -8.48 -13.49 -6.27
C ALA A 590 -8.91 -14.64 -7.20
N ASN A 591 -9.35 -15.76 -6.61
CA ASN A 591 -9.87 -16.90 -7.35
C ASN A 591 -11.34 -16.65 -7.76
N THR A 592 -11.55 -15.81 -8.77
CA THR A 592 -12.87 -15.40 -9.26
C THR A 592 -13.15 -15.97 -10.65
N ARG A 593 -14.42 -15.99 -11.05
CA ARG A 593 -14.80 -16.49 -12.39
C ARG A 593 -14.16 -15.70 -13.54
N PRO A 594 -14.11 -14.36 -13.54
CA PRO A 594 -13.40 -13.60 -14.58
C PRO A 594 -11.91 -13.95 -14.63
N ASN A 595 -11.28 -14.11 -13.47
CA ASN A 595 -9.87 -14.48 -13.35
C ASN A 595 -9.58 -15.97 -13.68
N GLY A 596 -10.53 -16.71 -14.22
CA GLY A 596 -10.30 -18.09 -14.68
C GLY A 596 -10.32 -19.16 -13.59
N ALA A 597 -11.10 -18.93 -12.52
CA ALA A 597 -11.37 -19.92 -11.50
C ALA A 597 -11.69 -21.32 -12.07
N ARG A 598 -11.33 -22.34 -11.28
CA ARG A 598 -11.53 -23.77 -11.59
C ARG A 598 -10.77 -24.23 -12.83
N GLY A 599 -9.50 -23.84 -12.94
CA GLY A 599 -8.66 -24.21 -14.08
C GLY A 599 -9.22 -23.76 -15.43
N ARG A 600 -9.69 -22.51 -15.55
CA ARG A 600 -10.27 -21.91 -16.78
C ARG A 600 -11.61 -22.49 -17.23
N GLN A 601 -12.40 -23.04 -16.31
CA GLN A 601 -13.77 -23.46 -16.65
C GLN A 601 -14.69 -22.27 -16.96
N TYR A 602 -14.36 -21.07 -16.47
CA TYR A 602 -15.11 -19.84 -16.70
C TYR A 602 -14.34 -18.85 -17.57
N GLY A 603 -13.74 -17.83 -16.96
CA GLY A 603 -12.84 -16.90 -17.64
C GLY A 603 -11.45 -17.48 -17.80
N SER A 604 -10.51 -16.59 -18.09
CA SER A 604 -9.11 -16.92 -18.15
C SER A 604 -8.30 -15.63 -18.12
N ASN A 605 -7.11 -15.72 -17.53
CA ASN A 605 -6.16 -14.62 -17.48
C ASN A 605 -6.65 -13.46 -16.60
N ILE A 606 -5.76 -12.49 -16.37
CA ILE A 606 -6.11 -11.19 -15.81
C ILE A 606 -5.20 -10.15 -16.44
N ASN A 607 -5.75 -9.01 -16.80
CA ASN A 607 -5.03 -7.85 -17.32
C ASN A 607 -4.94 -6.78 -16.23
N ILE A 608 -3.72 -6.29 -15.98
CA ILE A 608 -3.43 -5.37 -14.89
C ILE A 608 -2.58 -4.22 -15.42
N ASN A 609 -3.09 -3.00 -15.30
CA ASN A 609 -2.38 -1.75 -15.55
C ASN A 609 -2.22 -1.03 -14.21
N ALA A 610 -1.12 -1.28 -13.50
CA ALA A 610 -0.89 -0.69 -12.19
C ALA A 610 0.58 -0.79 -11.73
N ALA A 611 1.02 0.19 -10.95
CA ALA A 611 2.20 0.06 -10.11
C ALA A 611 1.82 -0.59 -8.78
N ILE A 612 2.45 -1.72 -8.45
CA ILE A 612 2.09 -2.57 -7.30
C ILE A 612 3.18 -2.48 -6.24
N LEU A 613 2.79 -2.23 -4.99
CA LEU A 613 3.66 -2.27 -3.81
C LEU A 613 2.98 -3.04 -2.67
N ALA A 614 3.60 -4.14 -2.22
CA ALA A 614 3.16 -4.93 -1.07
C ALA A 614 4.17 -4.79 0.08
N MET A 615 3.82 -4.04 1.13
CA MET A 615 4.75 -3.62 2.19
C MET A 615 5.21 -4.76 3.09
N ASN A 616 4.29 -5.61 3.53
CA ASN A 616 4.61 -6.76 4.40
C ASN A 616 4.39 -8.11 3.70
N GLY A 617 3.77 -8.09 2.52
CA GLY A 617 3.36 -9.27 1.77
C GLY A 617 4.11 -9.44 0.44
N GLY A 618 3.41 -9.99 -0.54
CA GLY A 618 3.89 -10.07 -1.91
C GLY A 618 2.78 -9.92 -2.93
N PHE A 619 3.14 -9.81 -4.21
CA PHE A 619 2.17 -9.93 -5.29
C PHE A 619 1.96 -11.42 -5.56
N ILE A 620 0.83 -12.00 -5.13
CA ILE A 620 0.58 -13.45 -5.13
C ILE A 620 -0.73 -13.82 -5.82
N SER A 621 -0.82 -15.05 -6.31
CA SER A 621 -2.12 -15.63 -6.67
C SER A 621 -2.78 -16.34 -5.47
N HIS A 622 -4.11 -16.33 -5.41
CA HIS A 622 -4.87 -16.98 -4.35
C HIS A 622 -4.86 -18.52 -4.51
N TYR A 623 -4.03 -19.24 -3.73
CA TYR A 623 -3.82 -20.69 -3.87
C TYR A 623 -4.75 -21.59 -3.06
N TRP A 624 -5.10 -21.18 -1.85
CA TRP A 624 -5.67 -22.06 -0.84
C TRP A 624 -7.13 -22.44 -1.12
N GLN A 625 -7.83 -21.69 -1.97
CA GLN A 625 -9.13 -22.05 -2.53
C GLN A 625 -9.04 -22.73 -3.90
N ASN A 626 -8.06 -23.60 -4.10
CA ASN A 626 -7.92 -24.34 -5.36
C ASN A 626 -8.98 -25.44 -5.52
N THR A 627 -9.14 -25.92 -6.75
CA THR A 627 -10.09 -27.00 -7.08
C THR A 627 -9.43 -28.34 -7.38
N LEU A 628 -8.25 -28.61 -6.82
CA LEU A 628 -7.58 -29.90 -6.99
C LEU A 628 -8.32 -31.04 -6.28
N LEU A 629 -8.10 -32.29 -6.72
CA LEU A 629 -8.60 -33.49 -6.01
C LEU A 629 -7.79 -33.88 -4.76
N GLY A 630 -6.57 -33.37 -4.63
CA GLY A 630 -5.71 -33.50 -3.46
C GLY A 630 -4.91 -32.22 -3.31
N TYR A 631 -4.39 -31.93 -2.12
CA TYR A 631 -3.79 -30.62 -1.81
C TYR A 631 -4.83 -29.48 -1.82
N HIS A 632 -6.08 -29.79 -1.48
CA HIS A 632 -7.20 -28.85 -1.48
C HIS A 632 -7.84 -28.69 -0.10
N ASP A 633 -7.59 -29.58 0.86
CA ASP A 633 -8.19 -29.55 2.19
C ASP A 633 -7.14 -29.19 3.26
N TRP A 634 -7.60 -28.60 4.36
CA TRP A 634 -6.72 -28.20 5.46
C TRP A 634 -6.09 -29.40 6.17
N ASN A 635 -6.76 -30.55 6.12
CA ASN A 635 -6.39 -31.79 6.80
C ASN A 635 -5.68 -32.82 5.89
N ASP A 636 -5.16 -32.40 4.73
CA ASP A 636 -4.46 -33.26 3.77
C ASP A 636 -3.19 -33.95 4.31
N GLY A 637 -2.85 -33.75 5.59
CA GLY A 637 -1.79 -34.48 6.30
C GLY A 637 -0.37 -34.13 5.84
N LEU A 638 -0.18 -32.91 5.32
CA LEU A 638 1.06 -32.47 4.71
C LEU A 638 2.11 -32.09 5.77
N GLY A 639 3.34 -32.57 5.61
CA GLY A 639 4.43 -32.35 6.56
C GLY A 639 4.94 -30.91 6.67
N TYR A 640 4.46 -30.02 5.80
CA TYR A 640 4.81 -28.60 5.74
C TYR A 640 3.63 -27.67 6.10
N GLY A 641 2.58 -28.22 6.72
CA GLY A 641 1.47 -27.45 7.27
C GLY A 641 0.26 -27.32 6.34
N ILE A 642 -0.67 -26.46 6.74
CA ILE A 642 -1.92 -26.18 6.03
C ILE A 642 -1.60 -25.33 4.79
N ILE A 643 -2.00 -25.81 3.62
CA ILE A 643 -1.79 -25.09 2.35
C ILE A 643 -3.08 -24.66 1.67
N ALA A 644 -4.20 -25.28 2.03
CA ALA A 644 -5.51 -25.10 1.42
C ALA A 644 -6.60 -25.14 2.50
N ASP A 645 -7.80 -24.64 2.17
CA ASP A 645 -8.89 -24.47 3.13
C ASP A 645 -10.13 -25.33 2.81
N GLY A 646 -10.09 -26.20 1.81
CA GLY A 646 -11.23 -27.06 1.44
C GLY A 646 -12.41 -26.33 0.80
N ARG A 647 -12.37 -25.00 0.62
CA ARG A 647 -13.53 -24.22 0.15
C ARG A 647 -13.54 -23.99 -1.35
N GLY A 648 -12.42 -24.22 -2.04
CA GLY A 648 -12.34 -24.03 -3.49
C GLY A 648 -13.40 -24.80 -4.29
N GLY A 649 -13.75 -26.02 -3.87
CA GLY A 649 -14.81 -26.82 -4.52
C GLY A 649 -16.23 -26.32 -4.28
N HIS A 650 -16.41 -25.41 -3.33
CA HIS A 650 -17.68 -24.79 -2.91
C HIS A 650 -17.83 -23.34 -3.38
N ARG A 651 -16.87 -22.85 -4.17
CA ARG A 651 -16.86 -21.52 -4.77
C ARG A 651 -16.94 -21.59 -6.29
N ASN A 652 -17.39 -20.47 -6.87
CA ASN A 652 -17.49 -20.28 -8.32
C ASN A 652 -18.26 -21.41 -9.01
N TYR A 653 -19.52 -21.74 -8.76
CA TYR A 653 -20.58 -21.12 -7.98
C TYR A 653 -20.63 -21.58 -6.52
N TYR A 654 -21.37 -20.84 -5.70
CA TYR A 654 -21.64 -21.21 -4.31
C TYR A 654 -22.24 -22.61 -4.19
N ARG A 655 -21.71 -23.39 -3.25
CA ARG A 655 -22.29 -24.64 -2.75
C ARG A 655 -22.20 -24.63 -1.23
N SER A 656 -23.28 -25.00 -0.57
CA SER A 656 -23.32 -25.09 0.89
C SER A 656 -22.28 -26.07 1.42
N ASP A 657 -21.91 -25.93 2.70
CA ASP A 657 -20.97 -26.84 3.37
C ASP A 657 -21.55 -28.26 3.56
N GLY A 658 -22.88 -28.36 3.70
CA GLY A 658 -23.60 -29.62 3.89
C GLY A 658 -23.65 -30.55 2.66
N VAL A 659 -23.10 -30.14 1.52
CA VAL A 659 -22.99 -30.98 0.31
C VAL A 659 -21.54 -31.09 -0.12
N SER A 660 -21.18 -32.17 -0.82
CA SER A 660 -19.81 -32.28 -1.33
C SER A 660 -19.46 -31.17 -2.33
N GLY A 661 -18.29 -30.57 -2.15
CA GLY A 661 -17.65 -29.66 -3.10
C GLY A 661 -17.37 -30.36 -4.43
N ILE A 662 -17.28 -29.56 -5.50
CA ILE A 662 -16.91 -30.06 -6.83
C ILE A 662 -15.46 -29.65 -7.09
N TYR A 663 -14.60 -30.62 -7.32
CA TYR A 663 -13.18 -30.41 -7.63
C TYR A 663 -12.88 -30.83 -9.07
N THR A 664 -12.06 -30.05 -9.79
CA THR A 664 -11.91 -30.13 -11.25
C THR A 664 -10.77 -31.03 -11.73
N GLY A 665 -9.99 -31.64 -10.82
CA GLY A 665 -9.02 -32.69 -11.17
C GLY A 665 -7.59 -32.42 -10.72
N GLY A 666 -6.61 -32.78 -11.55
CA GLY A 666 -5.18 -32.73 -11.22
C GLY A 666 -4.45 -31.41 -11.54
N ASN A 667 -5.16 -30.31 -11.82
CA ASN A 667 -4.57 -28.97 -11.99
C ASN A 667 -5.61 -27.86 -11.79
N ASP A 668 -5.15 -26.65 -11.47
CA ASP A 668 -5.95 -25.42 -11.34
C ASP A 668 -5.15 -24.22 -11.89
N ILE A 669 -4.72 -24.33 -13.16
CA ILE A 669 -4.10 -23.22 -13.89
C ILE A 669 -5.19 -22.33 -14.48
N ARG A 670 -5.20 -21.06 -14.08
CA ARG A 670 -6.27 -20.09 -14.31
C ARG A 670 -5.99 -19.16 -15.50
N GLY A 671 -4.77 -19.21 -16.03
CA GLY A 671 -4.37 -18.51 -17.25
C GLY A 671 -3.04 -17.78 -17.07
N THR A 672 -2.95 -16.60 -17.65
CA THR A 672 -1.75 -15.75 -17.63
C THR A 672 -2.06 -14.41 -16.97
N VAL A 673 -1.15 -13.91 -16.14
CA VAL A 673 -1.19 -12.54 -15.63
C VAL A 673 -0.51 -11.64 -16.65
N ASN A 674 -1.28 -10.80 -17.33
CA ASN A 674 -0.75 -9.77 -18.23
C ASN A 674 -0.62 -8.47 -17.42
N LEU A 675 0.58 -8.24 -16.88
CA LEU A 675 0.90 -7.02 -16.15
C LEU A 675 1.57 -6.02 -17.08
N TRP A 676 1.07 -4.80 -17.06
CA TRP A 676 1.71 -3.60 -17.61
C TRP A 676 1.88 -2.59 -16.47
N GLY A 677 3.06 -2.56 -15.85
CA GLY A 677 3.22 -1.82 -14.60
C GLY A 677 4.54 -2.07 -13.88
N SER A 678 4.48 -2.10 -12.56
CA SER A 678 5.63 -2.37 -11.67
C SER A 678 5.23 -3.33 -10.56
N VAL A 679 6.18 -4.13 -10.06
CA VAL A 679 5.98 -5.00 -8.89
C VAL A 679 7.05 -4.72 -7.85
N THR A 680 6.62 -4.30 -6.66
CA THR A 680 7.46 -4.11 -5.48
C THR A 680 6.88 -4.91 -4.33
N GLN A 681 7.69 -5.72 -3.66
CA GLN A 681 7.21 -6.64 -2.64
C GLN A 681 8.25 -6.90 -1.55
N PHE A 682 7.78 -7.25 -0.35
CA PHE A 682 8.67 -7.71 0.74
C PHE A 682 9.31 -9.05 0.37
N LYS A 683 8.47 -10.01 -0.01
CA LYS A 683 8.89 -11.36 -0.39
C LYS A 683 8.31 -11.73 -1.73
N ARG A 684 9.04 -12.56 -2.49
CA ARG A 684 8.61 -12.98 -3.82
C ARG A 684 7.32 -13.77 -3.77
N GLY A 685 6.26 -13.16 -4.29
CA GLY A 685 4.99 -13.82 -4.45
C GLY A 685 4.97 -14.80 -5.62
N TYR A 686 4.50 -16.02 -5.36
CA TYR A 686 4.28 -16.97 -6.44
C TYR A 686 3.04 -16.59 -7.25
N MET A 687 3.18 -16.72 -8.58
CA MET A 687 2.05 -16.75 -9.52
C MET A 687 1.63 -18.17 -9.86
N LYS A 688 2.58 -19.12 -9.93
CA LYS A 688 2.32 -20.54 -10.18
C LYS A 688 3.04 -21.41 -9.14
N ARG A 689 2.35 -22.42 -8.63
CA ARG A 689 2.93 -23.49 -7.80
C ARG A 689 2.68 -24.84 -8.47
N ASN A 690 3.73 -25.62 -8.68
CA ASN A 690 3.69 -26.87 -9.43
C ASN A 690 4.67 -27.92 -8.87
N TYR A 691 4.71 -29.11 -9.47
CA TYR A 691 5.63 -30.19 -9.13
C TYR A 691 7.11 -29.85 -9.48
N PRO A 692 8.10 -30.10 -8.58
CA PRO A 692 7.93 -30.46 -7.17
C PRO A 692 7.64 -29.21 -6.34
N GLY A 693 6.60 -29.27 -5.51
CA GLY A 693 6.15 -28.14 -4.71
C GLY A 693 5.05 -28.55 -3.73
N PRO A 694 4.52 -27.61 -2.94
CA PRO A 694 3.49 -27.92 -1.95
C PRO A 694 2.20 -28.40 -2.64
N TYR A 695 1.94 -27.90 -3.83
CA TYR A 695 0.95 -28.44 -4.75
C TYR A 695 1.66 -29.36 -5.74
N ASN A 696 1.74 -30.64 -5.39
CA ASN A 696 2.55 -31.62 -6.11
C ASN A 696 1.87 -32.14 -7.39
N VAL A 697 1.45 -31.21 -8.25
CA VAL A 697 0.67 -31.45 -9.46
C VAL A 697 1.26 -30.70 -10.66
N SER A 698 0.92 -31.14 -11.87
CA SER A 698 1.35 -30.50 -13.13
C SER A 698 0.13 -30.32 -14.04
N PRO A 699 -0.05 -29.16 -14.70
CA PRO A 699 0.85 -28.00 -14.76
C PRO A 699 0.96 -27.13 -13.49
N GLY A 700 0.06 -27.29 -12.51
CA GLY A 700 0.12 -26.58 -11.22
C GLY A 700 -1.19 -25.93 -10.80
N VAL A 701 -1.07 -24.97 -9.87
CA VAL A 701 -2.12 -24.04 -9.42
C VAL A 701 -1.65 -22.60 -9.67
N GLY A 702 -2.55 -21.71 -10.10
CA GLY A 702 -2.29 -20.28 -10.27
C GLY A 702 -2.19 -19.86 -11.73
N TYR A 703 -1.20 -19.03 -12.09
CA TYR A 703 -1.08 -18.37 -13.39
C TYR A 703 0.34 -18.40 -13.95
N ASP A 704 0.45 -18.46 -15.26
CA ASP A 704 1.67 -18.07 -15.98
C ASP A 704 1.85 -16.54 -15.92
N LYS A 705 3.07 -16.06 -16.14
CA LYS A 705 3.41 -14.63 -16.07
C LYS A 705 3.64 -14.06 -17.47
N ASN A 706 3.14 -12.86 -17.71
CA ASN A 706 3.49 -12.01 -18.85
C ASN A 706 3.61 -10.58 -18.34
N TYR A 707 4.84 -10.19 -18.02
CA TYR A 707 5.18 -9.04 -17.21
C TYR A 707 5.88 -8.01 -18.09
N ASN A 708 5.25 -6.86 -18.30
CA ASN A 708 5.73 -5.78 -19.15
C ASN A 708 5.78 -4.48 -18.33
N TYR A 709 6.78 -3.65 -18.57
CA TYR A 709 6.92 -2.41 -17.80
C TYR A 709 6.09 -1.28 -18.41
N ASP A 710 5.36 -0.55 -17.56
CA ASP A 710 4.70 0.68 -18.00
C ASP A 710 5.68 1.86 -17.98
N TRP A 711 6.26 2.15 -19.15
CA TRP A 711 7.18 3.28 -19.34
C TRP A 711 6.58 4.65 -19.00
N ASN A 712 5.25 4.78 -18.92
CA ASN A 712 4.62 6.02 -18.46
C ASN A 712 4.93 6.33 -16.99
N LEU A 713 5.19 5.31 -16.15
CA LEU A 713 5.50 5.48 -14.72
C LEU A 713 6.74 6.34 -14.47
N LYS A 714 7.71 6.35 -15.41
CA LYS A 714 8.90 7.21 -15.32
C LYS A 714 8.61 8.69 -15.48
N LEU A 715 7.54 9.03 -16.20
CA LEU A 715 7.11 10.40 -16.49
C LEU A 715 6.00 10.84 -15.55
N ARG A 716 5.08 9.92 -15.23
CA ARG A 716 3.86 10.15 -14.47
C ARG A 716 3.68 8.99 -13.47
N PRO A 717 4.41 9.01 -12.34
CA PRO A 717 4.24 8.01 -11.30
C PRO A 717 2.84 8.13 -10.67
N PRO A 718 2.35 7.07 -10.00
CA PRO A 718 1.10 7.16 -9.29
C PRO A 718 1.14 8.25 -8.20
N PRO A 719 0.01 8.90 -7.89
CA PRO A 719 -0.05 9.99 -6.91
C PRO A 719 0.48 9.55 -5.55
N TYR A 720 1.50 10.25 -5.04
CA TYR A 720 2.16 9.91 -3.77
C TYR A 720 2.61 8.44 -3.66
N PHE A 721 3.01 7.82 -4.77
CA PHE A 721 3.61 6.48 -4.72
C PHE A 721 4.92 6.52 -3.93
N PRO A 722 5.25 5.48 -3.13
CA PRO A 722 6.40 5.51 -2.24
C PRO A 722 7.76 5.82 -2.92
N ASP A 723 8.46 6.83 -2.38
CA ASP A 723 9.82 7.17 -2.77
C ASP A 723 10.85 6.21 -2.15
N LEU A 724 11.98 6.02 -2.84
CA LEU A 724 13.11 5.19 -2.40
C LEU A 724 13.94 5.90 -1.33
N GLN A 725 14.46 5.11 -0.38
CA GLN A 725 15.33 5.60 0.69
C GLN A 725 16.58 4.72 0.79
N SER A 726 17.73 5.37 1.01
CA SER A 726 18.98 4.67 1.33
C SER A 726 19.02 4.26 2.81
N THR A 727 19.97 3.40 3.17
CA THR A 727 20.24 2.96 4.56
C THR A 727 20.48 4.10 5.56
N ASN A 728 20.76 5.32 5.10
CA ASN A 728 20.91 6.52 5.94
C ASN A 728 19.60 7.33 6.09
N ASN A 729 18.45 6.75 5.74
CA ASN A 729 17.12 7.39 5.70
C ASN A 729 17.06 8.63 4.81
N SER A 730 17.95 8.75 3.83
CA SER A 730 17.92 9.82 2.84
C SER A 730 17.17 9.38 1.59
N VAL A 731 16.35 10.29 1.03
CA VAL A 731 15.60 10.02 -0.21
C VAL A 731 16.59 9.87 -1.37
N ILE A 732 16.44 8.82 -2.17
CA ILE A 732 17.28 8.64 -3.35
C ILE A 732 16.77 9.57 -4.46
N LEU A 733 17.64 10.49 -4.90
CA LEU A 733 17.31 11.51 -5.88
C LEU A 733 17.99 11.22 -7.23
N LYS A 734 17.25 11.41 -8.33
CA LYS A 734 17.81 11.44 -9.69
C LYS A 734 17.90 12.87 -10.20
N MET A 735 18.96 13.17 -10.94
CA MET A 735 19.14 14.48 -11.57
C MET A 735 18.06 14.72 -12.62
N ALA A 736 17.38 15.85 -12.54
CA ALA A 736 16.34 16.27 -13.48
C ALA A 736 16.82 17.37 -14.42
N SER A 737 17.58 18.35 -13.92
CA SER A 737 18.19 19.39 -14.74
C SER A 737 19.48 19.92 -14.13
N TYR A 738 20.37 20.44 -14.98
CA TYR A 738 21.57 21.16 -14.58
C TYR A 738 21.73 22.38 -15.49
N GLY A 739 22.18 23.52 -14.94
CA GLY A 739 22.45 24.70 -15.75
C GLY A 739 23.14 25.84 -14.99
N GLU A 740 23.63 26.82 -15.75
CA GLU A 740 24.07 28.11 -15.22
C GLU A 740 22.86 29.06 -15.14
N LEU A 741 22.77 29.84 -14.07
CA LEU A 741 21.83 30.95 -13.97
C LEU A 741 22.42 32.17 -14.69
N ASP A 742 21.74 32.65 -15.73
CA ASP A 742 22.11 33.89 -16.39
C ASP A 742 21.99 35.08 -15.43
N ASN A 743 23.12 35.68 -15.10
CA ASN A 743 23.18 36.99 -14.44
C ASN A 743 22.70 38.06 -15.43
N ASN A 744 21.40 38.36 -15.43
CA ASN A 744 20.86 39.57 -16.07
C ASN A 744 21.24 40.83 -15.30
#